data_AF-A0A2H1KUJ3-F1
#
_entry.id   AF-A0A2H1KUJ3-F1
#
_cell.length_a   1.000
_cell.length_b   1.000
_cell.length_c   1.000
_cell.angle_alpha   90.00
_cell.angle_beta   90.00
_cell.angle_gamma   90.00
#
_symmetry.space_group_name_H-M   'P 1'
#
loop_
_entity.id
_entity.type
_entity.pdbx_description
1 polymer ?
#
loop_
_entity_poly.entity_id
_entity_poly.type
_entity_poly.pdbx_seq_one_letter_code
_entity_poly.pdbx_strand_id
1 'polypeptide(L)'
;LLMSSFVQWVVSNDLHTKQQEFAERASHLEAEFRARKISDDIAAATGRLMSAWEAFLEFLTDTKSITETEADQTTEVVFDALTAASEAAVDPDAPMRTGARIRSLLVTWFESGHGHLEAIEGGCPSEHYRRLGWRRPTRGGYDAEPAFEPLGRHHGYVAIRKDGASELLLPERQLGVILKAALSLVPEMISVDERTARRALYNEGYLKAEERKGKTPRYTLVRNVPALGARRRFAVLDLDRILGDEPGDEDPQGMLPMSDGPAPADVLSFSDPAPAEPAEAPSQHAEGDDSEDLEPEIAVQMVFSDAEGYEISPTIGDEDACLRCQKLTTLRFEDHFPLHVLCWQDSTIERRVTALERRQPAPVAEPAPTIVKNEPSTKAPQPRAMSQMPAAVLHTDGLYLPGGIHHSVTDINTIGDVAQLALDHGLGWDYDDYHHYEGQIWLTYGAAQQLGIPVDSVDDVRPSKRTQTFKEATKGISFLNTAEWSLGGDSDSMTGWTRLWPTSATDRSQRVMVVVTALVDHTLELLADSPTPAELADRLLRIAQTLRRPFSHGPSVTGIDLLKTTRAKAKSLELFEPRTPPEPLETANLEVDFSWSRIPTDAEKNMTYVHAYDRSGSYLSVTSGLELGYGEPTHTTEPIFDSKTPGIWKITGLESSDWRLPNPLNPPRHLAEDGTFWVTTPTLEIARDIGVEPEIHEAWIWEEHLRILEPWYKILRDARNNAKDPAHADLVVSDLVKRIYTTTFGTFNSRKHASKPGFAPERWFSIVAKARANILRKINTIGTDTGIWPVAVGTDTIVYASDDPSPVTAWPGKATDLGFKLGQLTCEKSGLLADHIPHLTGGTWEGKDELVEHTEWMESL
;
A
#
# COMPACT_ATOMS: atom_id res chain seq x y z
N LEU A 1 1.49 -0.74 41.09
CA LEU A 1 0.87 -0.33 42.37
C LEU A 1 0.82 1.19 42.54
N LEU A 2 1.88 1.94 42.19
CA LEU A 2 1.87 3.41 42.26
C LEU A 2 0.89 4.06 41.26
N MET A 3 0.94 3.67 39.99
CA MET A 3 0.02 4.18 38.96
C MET A 3 -1.45 3.86 39.23
N SER A 4 -1.75 2.67 39.77
CA SER A 4 -3.11 2.32 40.18
C SER A 4 -3.62 3.20 41.33
N SER A 5 -2.73 3.62 42.23
CA SER A 5 -3.07 4.52 43.34
C SER A 5 -3.29 5.96 42.87
N PHE A 6 -2.49 6.42 41.90
CA PHE A 6 -2.70 7.71 41.23
C PHE A 6 -4.07 7.78 40.54
N VAL A 7 -4.44 6.75 39.76
CA VAL A 7 -5.74 6.69 39.10
C VAL A 7 -6.89 6.69 40.11
N GLN A 8 -6.74 5.97 41.23
CA GLN A 8 -7.73 5.98 42.31
C GLN A 8 -7.84 7.36 42.97
N TRP A 9 -6.73 8.08 43.16
CA TRP A 9 -6.74 9.46 43.68
C TRP A 9 -7.44 10.42 42.71
N VAL A 10 -7.19 10.32 41.40
CA VAL A 10 -7.91 11.14 40.40
C VAL A 10 -9.41 10.89 40.46
N VAL A 11 -9.84 9.63 40.52
CA VAL A 11 -11.26 9.27 40.61
C VAL A 11 -11.88 9.76 41.93
N SER A 12 -11.12 9.74 43.02
CA SER A 12 -11.59 10.19 44.34
C SER A 12 -11.73 11.70 44.46
N ASN A 13 -11.02 12.47 43.63
CA ASN A 13 -11.03 13.95 43.60
C ASN A 13 -11.89 14.52 42.45
N ASP A 14 -12.95 13.80 42.06
CA ASP A 14 -13.80 14.09 40.90
C ASP A 14 -13.07 14.12 39.57
N LEU A 15 -13.24 13.03 38.81
CA LEU A 15 -12.61 12.81 37.52
C LEU A 15 -12.89 13.94 36.52
N HIS A 16 -14.12 14.48 36.48
CA HIS A 16 -14.46 15.47 35.47
C HIS A 16 -13.78 16.82 35.74
N THR A 17 -13.76 17.23 37.01
CA THR A 17 -13.07 18.44 37.45
C THR A 17 -11.55 18.31 37.27
N LYS A 18 -10.94 17.19 37.68
CA LYS A 18 -9.50 16.96 37.47
C LYS A 18 -9.11 16.91 35.99
N GLN A 19 -9.96 16.38 35.12
CA GLN A 19 -9.72 16.40 33.66
C GLN A 19 -9.73 17.82 33.10
N GLN A 20 -10.65 18.68 33.54
CA GLN A 20 -10.68 20.08 33.12
C GLN A 20 -9.45 20.84 33.63
N GLU A 21 -9.10 20.69 34.91
CA GLU A 21 -7.92 21.31 35.51
C GLU A 21 -6.63 20.94 34.76
N PHE A 22 -6.42 19.65 34.45
CA PHE A 22 -5.22 19.22 33.72
C PHE A 22 -5.18 19.75 32.27
N ALA A 23 -6.34 19.86 31.62
CA ALA A 23 -6.45 20.41 30.27
C ALA A 23 -6.19 21.92 30.22
N GLU A 24 -6.67 22.68 31.20
CA GLU A 24 -6.39 24.11 31.35
C GLU A 24 -4.91 24.35 31.64
N ARG A 25 -4.31 23.60 32.59
CA ARG A 25 -2.86 23.67 32.87
C ARG A 25 -2.04 23.36 31.62
N ALA A 26 -2.38 22.31 30.90
CA ALA A 26 -1.68 21.94 29.66
C ALA A 26 -1.78 23.03 28.59
N SER A 27 -2.94 23.70 28.46
CA SER A 27 -3.15 24.79 27.50
C SER A 27 -2.32 26.05 27.85
N HIS A 28 -2.22 26.37 29.13
CA HIS A 28 -1.38 27.48 29.61
C HIS A 28 0.11 27.21 29.37
N LEU A 29 0.58 26.01 29.76
CA LEU A 29 1.96 25.59 29.55
C LEU A 29 2.33 25.51 28.07
N GLU A 30 1.41 25.03 27.22
CA GLU A 30 1.59 25.03 25.77
C GLU A 30 1.80 26.45 25.22
N ALA A 31 1.02 27.44 25.68
CA ALA A 31 1.20 28.83 25.28
C ALA A 31 2.57 29.38 25.74
N GLU A 32 3.04 28.99 26.92
CA GLU A 32 4.35 29.37 27.44
C GLU A 32 5.51 28.77 26.62
N PHE A 33 5.43 27.49 26.24
CA PHE A 33 6.42 26.86 25.37
C PHE A 33 6.39 27.42 23.94
N ARG A 34 5.21 27.79 23.39
CA ARG A 34 5.12 28.47 22.08
C ARG A 34 5.82 29.82 22.07
N ALA A 35 5.74 30.57 23.16
CA ALA A 35 6.41 31.87 23.27
C ALA A 35 7.95 31.77 23.16
N ARG A 36 8.52 30.57 23.35
CA ARG A 36 9.96 30.29 23.26
C ARG A 36 10.45 29.90 21.85
N LYS A 37 9.66 30.18 20.80
CA LYS A 37 9.98 29.89 19.39
C LYS A 37 10.21 28.39 19.09
N ILE A 38 9.51 27.53 19.80
CA ILE A 38 9.47 26.08 19.55
C ILE A 38 8.27 25.77 18.65
N SER A 39 8.36 24.74 17.78
CA SER A 39 7.25 24.37 16.89
C SER A 39 5.98 23.95 17.64
N ASP A 40 4.81 24.23 17.04
CA ASP A 40 3.50 24.03 17.69
C ASP A 40 3.29 22.62 18.25
N ASP A 41 3.74 21.59 17.52
CA ASP A 41 3.57 20.20 17.94
C ASP A 41 4.44 19.84 19.16
N ILE A 42 5.67 20.37 19.21
CA ILE A 42 6.59 20.16 20.33
C ILE A 42 6.07 20.93 21.55
N ALA A 43 5.59 22.17 21.37
CA ALA A 43 4.99 22.94 22.47
C ALA A 43 3.76 22.24 23.06
N ALA A 44 2.89 21.66 22.22
CA ALA A 44 1.73 20.90 22.66
C ALA A 44 2.11 19.63 23.42
N ALA A 45 3.11 18.89 22.94
CA ALA A 45 3.59 17.68 23.60
C ALA A 45 4.26 17.99 24.95
N THR A 46 5.14 18.99 24.98
CA THR A 46 5.87 19.41 26.18
C THR A 46 4.92 19.99 27.24
N GLY A 47 3.94 20.82 26.84
CA GLY A 47 2.92 21.35 27.76
C GLY A 47 2.07 20.26 28.42
N ARG A 48 1.70 19.21 27.67
CA ARG A 48 0.98 18.05 28.24
C ARG A 48 1.84 17.22 29.18
N LEU A 49 3.11 17.00 28.84
CA LEU A 49 4.03 16.26 29.70
C LEU A 49 4.28 17.01 31.02
N MET A 50 4.45 18.33 30.96
CA MET A 50 4.60 19.16 32.15
C MET A 50 3.35 19.13 33.03
N SER A 51 2.16 19.30 32.44
CA SER A 51 0.88 19.18 33.17
C SER A 51 0.71 17.81 33.85
N ALA A 52 1.16 16.72 33.20
CA ALA A 52 1.13 15.38 33.78
C ALA A 52 2.09 15.23 34.98
N TRP A 53 3.28 15.85 34.92
CA TRP A 53 4.21 15.89 36.05
C TRP A 53 3.66 16.67 37.24
N GLU A 54 3.08 17.85 36.99
CA GLU A 54 2.42 18.65 38.03
C GLU A 54 1.27 17.88 38.69
N ALA A 55 0.44 17.21 37.89
CA ALA A 55 -0.65 16.36 38.40
C ALA A 55 -0.13 15.20 39.27
N PHE A 56 1.01 14.61 38.90
CA PHE A 56 1.60 13.51 39.65
C PHE A 56 2.25 13.97 40.95
N LEU A 57 2.92 15.14 40.95
CA LEU A 57 3.49 15.74 42.15
C LEU A 57 2.41 16.23 43.12
N GLU A 58 1.28 16.72 42.62
CA GLU A 58 0.09 17.04 43.41
C GLU A 58 -0.40 15.79 44.17
N PHE A 59 -0.54 14.66 43.48
CA PHE A 59 -0.88 13.38 44.10
C PHE A 59 0.12 12.94 45.19
N LEU A 60 1.42 13.07 44.93
CA LEU A 60 2.45 12.67 45.89
C LEU A 60 2.47 13.58 47.13
N THR A 61 2.14 14.86 46.96
CA THR A 61 2.03 15.84 48.04
C THR A 61 0.79 15.58 48.89
N ASP A 62 -0.36 15.35 48.26
CA ASP A 62 -1.63 15.01 48.93
C ASP A 62 -1.54 13.72 49.76
N THR A 63 -0.82 12.73 49.22
CA THR A 63 -0.56 11.47 49.94
C THR A 63 0.55 11.58 50.99
N LYS A 64 1.15 12.77 51.13
CA LYS A 64 2.27 13.06 52.05
C LYS A 64 3.48 12.16 51.81
N SER A 65 3.66 11.73 50.56
CA SER A 65 4.81 10.95 50.12
C SER A 65 6.02 11.84 49.88
N ILE A 66 5.79 13.11 49.53
CA ILE A 66 6.79 14.18 49.41
C ILE A 66 6.25 15.46 50.08
N THR A 67 7.15 16.38 50.39
CA THR A 67 6.80 17.72 50.89
C THR A 67 6.51 18.68 49.73
N GLU A 68 5.78 19.77 50.00
CA GLU A 68 5.54 20.85 49.02
C GLU A 68 6.86 21.40 48.46
N THR A 69 7.88 21.56 49.30
CA THR A 69 9.21 22.03 48.87
C THR A 69 9.90 21.06 47.91
N GLU A 70 9.76 19.75 48.13
CA GLU A 70 10.31 18.74 47.21
C GLU A 70 9.53 18.69 45.89
N ALA A 71 8.22 18.92 45.93
CA ALA A 71 7.38 19.02 44.74
C ALA A 71 7.76 20.25 43.89
N ASP A 72 7.95 21.42 44.51
CA ASP A 72 8.36 22.66 43.83
C ASP A 72 9.74 22.50 43.18
N GLN A 73 10.72 21.96 43.93
CA GLN A 73 12.07 21.70 43.39
C GLN A 73 12.05 20.72 42.21
N THR A 74 11.22 19.68 42.30
CA THR A 74 11.08 18.71 41.21
C THR A 74 10.41 19.34 39.99
N THR A 75 9.42 20.21 40.21
CA THR A 75 8.73 20.96 39.16
C THR A 75 9.70 21.84 38.38
N GLU A 76 10.56 22.61 39.08
CA GLU A 76 11.60 23.44 38.43
C GLU A 76 12.57 22.59 37.60
N VAL A 77 13.09 21.49 38.16
CA VAL A 77 14.02 20.60 37.46
C VAL A 77 13.39 19.99 36.21
N VAL A 78 12.15 19.53 36.30
CA VAL A 78 11.42 18.95 35.16
C VAL A 78 11.15 20.01 34.11
N PHE A 79 10.75 21.22 34.52
CA PHE A 79 10.48 22.32 33.61
C PHE A 79 11.73 22.75 32.82
N ASP A 80 12.87 22.89 33.49
CA ASP A 80 14.15 23.21 32.86
C ASP A 80 14.60 22.11 31.90
N ALA A 81 14.47 20.84 32.30
CA ALA A 81 14.83 19.70 31.47
C ALA A 81 13.94 19.59 30.23
N LEU A 82 12.63 19.79 30.38
CA LEU A 82 11.67 19.80 29.28
C LEU A 82 11.91 20.99 28.34
N THR A 83 12.26 22.16 28.89
CA THR A 83 12.65 23.33 28.09
C THR A 83 13.88 23.03 27.25
N ALA A 84 14.97 22.57 27.87
CA ALA A 84 16.20 22.21 27.15
C ALA A 84 15.99 21.11 26.10
N ALA A 85 15.18 20.09 26.40
CA ALA A 85 14.84 19.03 25.46
C ALA A 85 13.99 19.56 24.29
N SER A 86 13.05 20.44 24.56
CA SER A 86 12.18 21.03 23.54
C SER A 86 12.94 21.98 22.60
N GLU A 87 13.91 22.74 23.12
CA GLU A 87 14.79 23.61 22.32
C GLU A 87 15.77 22.78 21.48
N ALA A 88 16.34 21.71 22.03
CA ALA A 88 17.23 20.81 21.31
C ALA A 88 16.52 19.99 20.20
N ALA A 89 15.20 19.84 20.30
CA ALA A 89 14.38 19.16 19.30
C ALA A 89 13.94 20.06 18.13
N VAL A 90 14.26 21.37 18.18
CA VAL A 90 13.98 22.28 17.07
C VAL A 90 15.08 22.18 16.02
N ASP A 91 14.72 21.69 14.83
CA ASP A 91 15.54 21.84 13.63
C ASP A 91 15.47 23.31 13.15
N PRO A 92 16.57 24.07 13.13
CA PRO A 92 16.59 25.47 12.72
C PRO A 92 16.25 25.69 11.23
N ASP A 93 16.37 24.65 10.40
CA ASP A 93 16.09 24.70 8.97
C ASP A 93 14.65 24.22 8.64
N ALA A 94 13.91 23.69 9.63
CA ALA A 94 12.55 23.22 9.45
C ALA A 94 11.52 24.32 9.74
N PRO A 95 10.47 24.48 8.91
CA PRO A 95 9.41 25.45 9.16
C PRO A 95 8.75 25.21 10.53
N MET A 96 8.51 26.26 11.31
CA MET A 96 7.94 26.11 12.67
C MET A 96 6.43 25.82 12.68
N ARG A 97 5.72 26.15 11.58
CA ARG A 97 4.27 26.00 11.44
C ARG A 97 3.90 24.73 10.67
N THR A 98 2.84 24.05 11.09
CA THR A 98 2.42 22.75 10.52
C THR A 98 2.08 22.83 9.03
N GLY A 99 1.43 23.90 8.55
CA GLY A 99 1.09 24.08 7.13
C GLY A 99 2.32 24.28 6.26
N ALA A 100 3.28 25.09 6.70
CA ALA A 100 4.57 25.28 6.04
C ALA A 100 5.40 23.99 5.97
N ARG A 101 5.40 23.16 7.03
CA ARG A 101 6.01 21.82 6.99
C ARG A 101 5.37 20.92 5.93
N ILE A 102 4.04 20.90 5.86
CA ILE A 102 3.31 20.12 4.86
C ILE A 102 3.58 20.63 3.44
N ARG A 103 3.67 21.95 3.25
CA ARG A 103 4.06 22.56 1.97
C ARG A 103 5.44 22.11 1.55
N SER A 104 6.46 22.25 2.40
CA SER A 104 7.84 21.87 2.07
C SER A 104 7.92 20.39 1.71
N LEU A 105 7.20 19.54 2.46
CA LEU A 105 7.05 18.12 2.15
C LEU A 105 6.44 17.88 0.77
N LEU A 106 5.35 18.56 0.41
CA LEU A 106 4.73 18.40 -0.91
C LEU A 106 5.72 18.76 -2.02
N VAL A 107 6.46 19.87 -1.89
CA VAL A 107 7.48 20.28 -2.85
C VAL A 107 8.60 19.23 -2.94
N THR A 108 9.19 18.83 -1.81
CA THR A 108 10.26 17.83 -1.77
C THR A 108 9.78 16.48 -2.33
N TRP A 109 8.54 16.07 -2.06
CA TRP A 109 7.96 14.83 -2.56
C TRP A 109 7.90 14.79 -4.09
N PHE A 110 7.39 15.88 -4.70
CA PHE A 110 7.32 15.98 -6.16
C PHE A 110 8.70 16.19 -6.77
N GLU A 111 9.54 17.05 -6.19
CA GLU A 111 10.90 17.33 -6.68
C GLU A 111 11.82 16.11 -6.65
N SER A 112 11.70 15.27 -5.62
CA SER A 112 12.44 14.00 -5.51
C SER A 112 11.91 12.92 -6.45
N GLY A 113 10.83 13.20 -7.21
CA GLY A 113 10.27 12.29 -8.20
C GLY A 113 9.47 11.12 -7.61
N HIS A 114 8.99 11.23 -6.36
CA HIS A 114 8.12 10.20 -5.76
C HIS A 114 6.69 10.25 -6.30
N GLY A 115 6.31 11.38 -6.89
CA GLY A 115 5.07 11.59 -7.60
C GLY A 115 5.20 12.70 -8.63
N HIS A 116 4.19 12.85 -9.48
CA HIS A 116 4.08 13.97 -10.42
C HIS A 116 2.67 14.53 -10.51
N LEU A 117 2.59 15.76 -11.00
CA LEU A 117 1.36 16.49 -11.27
C LEU A 117 1.27 16.80 -12.76
N GLU A 118 0.10 16.61 -13.37
CA GLU A 118 -0.10 16.78 -14.83
C GLU A 118 -0.84 18.08 -15.15
N ALA A 119 -0.62 18.69 -16.32
CA ALA A 119 -1.48 19.80 -16.77
C ALA A 119 -2.94 19.33 -16.89
N ILE A 120 -3.91 20.22 -16.67
CA ILE A 120 -5.33 19.85 -16.84
C ILE A 120 -5.67 19.45 -18.29
N GLU A 121 -4.88 19.91 -19.27
CA GLU A 121 -4.92 19.53 -20.69
C GLU A 121 -4.14 18.23 -21.01
N GLY A 122 -3.36 17.71 -20.05
CA GLY A 122 -2.46 16.57 -20.21
C GLY A 122 -1.01 16.98 -20.50
N GLY A 123 -0.07 16.13 -20.08
CA GLY A 123 1.38 16.37 -20.23
C GLY A 123 2.00 17.24 -19.13
N CYS A 124 3.27 17.60 -19.32
CA CYS A 124 4.07 18.34 -18.34
C CYS A 124 3.52 19.76 -18.11
N PRO A 125 3.08 20.10 -16.88
CA PRO A 125 2.65 21.45 -16.56
C PRO A 125 3.85 22.35 -16.25
N SER A 126 4.09 23.37 -17.07
CA SER A 126 4.96 24.54 -16.78
C SER A 126 6.50 24.37 -16.85
N GLU A 127 7.20 25.50 -16.69
CA GLU A 127 8.66 25.63 -16.56
C GLU A 127 9.23 25.06 -15.25
N HIS A 128 8.40 24.87 -14.22
CA HIS A 128 8.79 24.30 -12.93
C HIS A 128 8.68 22.76 -12.90
N TYR A 129 8.85 22.13 -14.06
CA TYR A 129 8.65 20.71 -14.31
C TYR A 129 9.32 19.81 -13.24
N ARG A 130 10.54 20.15 -12.77
CA ARG A 130 11.23 19.41 -11.70
C ARG A 130 10.45 19.37 -10.40
N ARG A 131 9.98 20.52 -9.92
CA ARG A 131 9.24 20.65 -8.64
C ARG A 131 7.82 20.08 -8.73
N LEU A 132 7.39 19.67 -9.91
CA LEU A 132 6.11 19.02 -10.20
C LEU A 132 6.27 17.54 -10.56
N GLY A 133 7.47 16.98 -10.38
CA GLY A 133 7.75 15.57 -10.59
C GLY A 133 8.03 15.18 -12.03
N TRP A 134 8.59 16.07 -12.84
CA TRP A 134 8.99 15.77 -14.20
C TRP A 134 10.49 15.98 -14.39
N ARG A 135 11.09 15.22 -15.31
CA ARG A 135 12.48 15.42 -15.72
C ARG A 135 12.59 15.59 -17.23
N ARG A 136 13.67 16.24 -17.65
CA ARG A 136 14.08 16.28 -19.06
C ARG A 136 15.13 15.19 -19.29
N PRO A 137 14.96 14.28 -20.26
CA PRO A 137 15.95 13.25 -20.54
C PRO A 137 17.28 13.85 -21.02
N THR A 138 18.39 13.28 -20.57
CA THR A 138 19.75 13.82 -20.77
C THR A 138 20.38 13.49 -22.14
N ARG A 139 19.70 12.70 -22.99
CA ARG A 139 20.19 12.33 -24.33
C ARG A 139 19.05 12.30 -25.34
N GLY A 140 18.99 13.33 -26.17
CA GLY A 140 18.31 13.32 -27.47
C GLY A 140 19.32 13.70 -28.54
N GLY A 141 19.46 12.87 -29.58
CA GLY A 141 20.24 13.23 -30.76
C GLY A 141 19.73 14.54 -31.37
N TYR A 142 20.63 15.29 -31.99
CA TYR A 142 20.30 16.48 -32.78
C TYR A 142 19.14 16.14 -33.73
N ASP A 143 17.99 16.82 -33.57
CA ASP A 143 16.76 16.81 -34.39
C ASP A 143 15.48 16.19 -33.77
N ALA A 144 15.45 15.81 -32.49
CA ALA A 144 14.18 15.52 -31.79
C ALA A 144 13.94 16.46 -30.59
N GLU A 145 12.78 17.13 -30.55
CA GLU A 145 12.28 17.87 -29.39
C GLU A 145 12.26 16.93 -28.16
N PRO A 146 12.95 17.26 -27.05
CA PRO A 146 13.05 16.38 -25.89
C PRO A 146 11.70 16.30 -25.15
N ALA A 147 11.09 15.12 -25.14
CA ALA A 147 9.86 14.86 -24.39
C ALA A 147 10.14 14.83 -22.88
N PHE A 148 9.40 15.61 -22.10
CA PHE A 148 9.46 15.56 -20.63
C PHE A 148 8.89 14.24 -20.12
N GLU A 149 9.59 13.63 -19.15
CA GLU A 149 9.20 12.36 -18.55
C GLU A 149 8.65 12.57 -17.14
N PRO A 150 7.46 12.04 -16.82
CA PRO A 150 6.93 12.09 -15.47
C PRO A 150 7.64 11.09 -14.55
N LEU A 151 7.84 11.47 -13.29
CA LEU A 151 8.45 10.66 -12.24
C LEU A 151 7.41 10.22 -11.21
N GLY A 152 7.58 9.04 -10.65
CA GLY A 152 6.68 8.52 -9.62
C GLY A 152 5.24 8.33 -10.10
N ARG A 153 4.29 8.33 -9.15
CA ARG A 153 2.86 8.16 -9.45
C ARG A 153 2.19 9.51 -9.73
N HIS A 154 1.16 9.50 -10.56
CA HIS A 154 0.32 10.68 -10.79
C HIS A 154 -0.55 10.96 -9.56
N HIS A 155 -0.51 12.18 -9.03
CA HIS A 155 -1.24 12.55 -7.81
C HIS A 155 -2.26 13.68 -7.97
N GLY A 156 -2.30 14.37 -9.11
CA GLY A 156 -3.18 15.51 -9.29
C GLY A 156 -2.80 16.38 -10.48
N TYR A 157 -3.53 17.47 -10.64
CA TYR A 157 -3.42 18.31 -11.83
C TYR A 157 -2.95 19.72 -11.49
N VAL A 158 -2.37 20.40 -12.46
CA VAL A 158 -2.06 21.83 -12.42
C VAL A 158 -2.95 22.54 -13.42
N ALA A 159 -3.72 23.52 -12.93
CA ALA A 159 -4.62 24.34 -13.71
C ALA A 159 -4.12 25.78 -13.72
N ILE A 160 -3.90 26.34 -14.90
CA ILE A 160 -3.69 27.79 -15.05
C ILE A 160 -5.06 28.40 -15.39
N ARG A 161 -5.56 29.27 -14.53
CA ARG A 161 -6.84 29.92 -14.73
C ARG A 161 -6.71 31.10 -15.70
N LYS A 162 -7.84 31.48 -16.32
CA LYS A 162 -7.93 32.62 -17.25
C LYS A 162 -7.58 33.97 -16.61
N ASP A 163 -7.65 34.06 -15.29
CA ASP A 163 -7.26 35.22 -14.48
C ASP A 163 -5.76 35.26 -14.16
N GLY A 164 -4.97 34.30 -14.69
CA GLY A 164 -3.53 34.18 -14.46
C GLY A 164 -3.15 33.41 -13.21
N ALA A 165 -4.10 32.98 -12.36
CA ALA A 165 -3.82 32.25 -11.14
C ALA A 165 -3.53 30.76 -11.40
N SER A 166 -2.44 30.25 -10.84
CA SER A 166 -2.07 28.83 -10.95
C SER A 166 -2.60 28.03 -9.75
N GLU A 167 -3.31 26.93 -10.01
CA GLU A 167 -3.91 26.07 -8.99
C GLU A 167 -3.39 24.63 -9.10
N LEU A 168 -3.03 24.07 -7.95
CA LEU A 168 -2.69 22.65 -7.80
C LEU A 168 -3.93 21.91 -7.27
N LEU A 169 -4.37 20.90 -8.02
CA LEU A 169 -5.61 20.17 -7.82
C LEU A 169 -5.32 18.74 -7.36
N LEU A 170 -5.43 18.49 -6.05
CA LEU A 170 -5.33 17.14 -5.50
C LEU A 170 -6.73 16.52 -5.35
N PRO A 171 -6.99 15.31 -5.87
CA PRO A 171 -8.21 14.57 -5.58
C PRO A 171 -8.44 14.39 -4.07
N GLU A 172 -9.69 14.21 -3.66
CA GLU A 172 -10.17 14.29 -2.26
C GLU A 172 -9.51 13.32 -1.26
N ARG A 173 -8.64 12.38 -1.66
CA ARG A 173 -7.87 11.54 -0.71
C ARG A 173 -6.36 11.56 -0.96
N GLN A 174 -5.91 12.27 -1.99
CA GLN A 174 -4.52 12.20 -2.42
C GLN A 174 -3.56 12.92 -1.47
N LEU A 175 -4.00 13.98 -0.80
CA LEU A 175 -3.20 14.64 0.22
C LEU A 175 -2.86 13.67 1.36
N GLY A 176 -3.85 12.92 1.87
CA GLY A 176 -3.62 11.89 2.89
C GLY A 176 -2.70 10.76 2.43
N VAL A 177 -2.80 10.34 1.16
CA VAL A 177 -1.91 9.33 0.56
C VAL A 177 -0.46 9.84 0.50
N ILE A 178 -0.24 11.08 0.05
CA ILE A 178 1.09 11.68 -0.04
C ILE A 178 1.69 11.82 1.35
N LEU A 179 0.95 12.37 2.32
CA LEU A 179 1.42 12.52 3.71
C LEU A 179 1.82 11.18 4.33
N LYS A 180 0.98 10.15 4.17
CA LYS A 180 1.27 8.81 4.70
C LYS A 180 2.50 8.18 4.06
N ALA A 181 2.70 8.42 2.77
CA ALA A 181 3.85 7.88 2.05
C ALA A 181 5.14 8.67 2.38
N ALA A 182 5.05 9.99 2.57
CA ALA A 182 6.16 10.85 2.93
C ALA A 182 6.72 10.55 4.34
N LEU A 183 5.89 10.08 5.28
CA LEU A 183 6.33 9.60 6.60
C LEU A 183 7.39 8.49 6.52
N SER A 184 7.41 7.71 5.44
CA SER A 184 8.43 6.66 5.23
C SER A 184 9.77 7.18 4.70
N LEU A 185 9.81 8.42 4.23
CA LEU A 185 10.99 9.07 3.65
C LEU A 185 11.63 10.07 4.61
N VAL A 186 10.85 10.69 5.50
CA VAL A 186 11.31 11.65 6.51
C VAL A 186 10.81 11.20 7.90
N PRO A 187 11.60 10.38 8.62
CA PRO A 187 11.18 9.73 9.87
C PRO A 187 10.88 10.69 11.03
N GLU A 188 11.38 11.93 10.98
CA GLU A 188 11.23 12.95 12.02
C GLU A 188 9.85 13.64 12.00
N MET A 189 8.98 13.25 11.07
CA MET A 189 7.67 13.88 10.89
C MET A 189 6.60 13.20 11.75
N ILE A 190 5.84 14.02 12.45
CA ILE A 190 4.67 13.58 13.23
C ILE A 190 3.56 13.16 12.27
N SER A 191 2.87 12.06 12.57
CA SER A 191 1.73 11.60 11.78
C SER A 191 0.56 12.60 11.89
N VAL A 192 0.43 13.51 10.93
CA VAL A 192 -0.69 14.45 10.86
C VAL A 192 -1.85 13.83 10.10
N ASP A 193 -3.05 13.82 10.69
CA ASP A 193 -4.25 13.36 10.01
C ASP A 193 -4.65 14.30 8.86
N GLU A 194 -5.28 13.75 7.81
CA GLU A 194 -5.60 14.50 6.59
C GLU A 194 -6.50 15.73 6.84
N ARG A 195 -7.37 15.69 7.86
CA ARG A 195 -8.26 16.81 8.18
C ARG A 195 -7.48 17.94 8.84
N THR A 196 -6.58 17.62 9.75
CA THR A 196 -5.67 18.59 10.38
C THR A 196 -4.73 19.20 9.36
N ALA A 197 -4.18 18.40 8.44
CA ALA A 197 -3.32 18.90 7.36
C ALA A 197 -4.03 19.93 6.48
N ARG A 198 -5.28 19.67 6.07
CA ARG A 198 -6.07 20.62 5.27
C ARG A 198 -6.39 21.91 6.01
N ARG A 199 -6.69 21.80 7.31
CA ARG A 199 -6.95 22.97 8.15
C ARG A 199 -5.71 23.83 8.31
N ALA A 200 -4.54 23.23 8.53
CA ALA A 200 -3.26 23.94 8.62
C ALA A 200 -2.93 24.66 7.30
N LEU A 201 -3.02 23.96 6.17
CA LEU A 201 -2.81 24.55 4.85
C LEU A 201 -3.81 25.68 4.53
N TYR A 202 -5.05 25.59 5.00
CA TYR A 202 -6.05 26.65 4.83
C TYR A 202 -5.76 27.87 5.69
N ASN A 203 -5.47 27.67 6.99
CA ASN A 203 -5.17 28.76 7.92
C ASN A 203 -3.95 29.57 7.49
N GLU A 204 -2.97 28.91 6.87
CA GLU A 204 -1.75 29.54 6.36
C GLU A 204 -1.88 30.05 4.91
N GLY A 205 -3.07 29.94 4.30
CA GLY A 205 -3.38 30.52 3.00
C GLY A 205 -2.80 29.78 1.80
N TYR A 206 -2.41 28.51 1.96
CA TYR A 206 -1.98 27.63 0.87
C TYR A 206 -3.15 26.90 0.21
N LEU A 207 -4.21 26.59 0.95
CA LEU A 207 -5.40 25.86 0.47
C LEU A 207 -6.60 26.81 0.33
N LYS A 208 -7.33 26.71 -0.77
CA LYS A 208 -8.58 27.45 -1.01
C LYS A 208 -9.78 26.61 -0.54
N ALA A 209 -10.68 27.21 0.24
CA ALA A 209 -11.87 26.53 0.76
C ALA A 209 -13.17 27.22 0.33
N GLU A 210 -14.26 26.46 0.35
CA GLU A 210 -15.62 26.96 0.19
C GLU A 210 -16.10 27.44 1.57
N GLU A 211 -16.15 28.75 1.78
CA GLU A 211 -16.66 29.33 3.03
C GLU A 211 -18.15 29.04 3.22
N ARG A 212 -18.52 28.65 4.43
CA ARG A 212 -19.90 28.29 4.79
C ARG A 212 -20.28 29.07 6.03
N LYS A 213 -21.24 29.99 5.91
CA LYS A 213 -21.68 30.84 7.04
C LYS A 213 -22.04 29.96 8.25
N GLY A 214 -21.32 30.15 9.36
CA GLY A 214 -21.56 29.48 10.64
C GLY A 214 -21.14 28.00 10.75
N LYS A 215 -20.41 27.44 9.77
CA LYS A 215 -19.89 26.06 9.81
C LYS A 215 -18.42 26.03 9.41
N THR A 216 -17.70 24.98 9.80
CA THR A 216 -16.29 24.80 9.39
C THR A 216 -16.18 24.89 7.86
N PRO A 217 -15.22 25.69 7.32
CA PRO A 217 -15.00 25.81 5.89
C PRO A 217 -14.82 24.44 5.24
N ARG A 218 -15.39 24.25 4.04
CA ARG A 218 -15.18 23.00 3.31
C ARG A 218 -13.90 23.12 2.49
N TYR A 219 -12.86 22.41 2.91
CA TYR A 219 -11.51 22.41 2.33
C TYR A 219 -11.39 21.73 0.95
N THR A 220 -12.46 21.74 0.16
CA THR A 220 -12.47 21.18 -1.21
C THR A 220 -13.33 22.06 -2.10
N LEU A 221 -12.89 22.32 -3.32
CA LEU A 221 -13.63 23.07 -4.33
C LEU A 221 -13.94 22.19 -5.54
N VAL A 222 -15.05 22.48 -6.22
CA VAL A 222 -15.36 21.83 -7.50
C VAL A 222 -14.53 22.47 -8.60
N ARG A 223 -13.83 21.65 -9.39
CA ARG A 223 -13.09 22.07 -10.59
C ARG A 223 -13.44 21.18 -11.77
N ASN A 224 -13.37 21.76 -12.96
CA ASN A 224 -13.45 21.02 -14.22
C ASN A 224 -12.04 20.70 -14.67
N VAL A 225 -11.74 19.41 -14.88
CA VAL A 225 -10.45 18.97 -15.40
C VAL A 225 -10.74 18.26 -16.72
N PRO A 226 -10.39 18.86 -17.88
CA PRO A 226 -10.64 18.27 -19.20
C PRO A 226 -10.10 16.84 -19.34
N ALA A 227 -8.90 16.56 -18.82
CA ALA A 227 -8.32 15.20 -18.80
C ALA A 227 -9.18 14.15 -18.07
N LEU A 228 -10.03 14.56 -17.12
CA LEU A 228 -10.93 13.67 -16.38
C LEU A 228 -12.35 13.63 -16.94
N GLY A 229 -12.66 14.44 -17.96
CA GLY A 229 -13.98 14.50 -18.60
C GLY A 229 -15.15 14.87 -17.70
N ALA A 230 -14.91 15.35 -16.46
CA ALA A 230 -15.96 15.63 -15.47
C ALA A 230 -15.56 16.69 -14.43
N ARG A 231 -16.57 17.40 -13.89
CA ARG A 231 -16.42 18.29 -12.73
C ARG A 231 -16.32 17.46 -11.45
N ARG A 232 -15.19 17.52 -10.75
CA ARG A 232 -14.95 16.79 -9.49
C ARG A 232 -14.54 17.76 -8.38
N ARG A 233 -14.60 17.31 -7.13
CA ARG A 233 -14.06 18.05 -5.98
C ARG A 233 -12.59 17.73 -5.78
N PHE A 234 -11.80 18.77 -5.56
CA PHE A 234 -10.37 18.72 -5.32
C PHE A 234 -10.03 19.53 -4.07
N ALA A 235 -8.99 19.13 -3.35
CA ALA A 235 -8.24 20.06 -2.52
C ALA A 235 -7.47 20.99 -3.46
N VAL A 236 -7.85 22.26 -3.47
CA VAL A 236 -7.30 23.27 -4.39
C VAL A 236 -6.27 24.08 -3.64
N LEU A 237 -5.00 23.89 -4.01
CA LEU A 237 -3.86 24.59 -3.45
C LEU A 237 -3.43 25.70 -4.40
N ASP A 238 -2.96 26.81 -3.86
CA ASP A 238 -2.40 27.90 -4.64
C ASP A 238 -0.98 27.52 -5.10
N LEU A 239 -0.79 27.31 -6.41
CA LEU A 239 0.44 26.72 -6.91
C LEU A 239 1.63 27.66 -6.70
N ASP A 240 1.45 28.96 -6.90
CA ASP A 240 2.53 29.95 -6.78
C ASP A 240 2.96 30.10 -5.33
N ARG A 241 2.04 29.96 -4.37
CA ARG A 241 2.40 29.90 -2.94
C ARG A 241 3.03 28.57 -2.53
N ILE A 242 2.63 27.46 -3.13
CA ILE A 242 3.26 26.16 -2.89
C ILE A 242 4.69 26.14 -3.44
N LEU A 243 4.91 26.69 -4.63
CA LEU A 243 6.22 26.69 -5.31
C LEU A 243 7.08 27.93 -5.05
N GLY A 244 6.57 29.01 -4.44
CA GLY A 244 7.38 30.20 -4.15
C GLY A 244 8.56 29.93 -3.20
N ASP A 245 9.43 30.91 -2.97
CA ASP A 245 10.22 30.92 -1.74
C ASP A 245 9.33 31.49 -0.62
N GLU A 246 9.61 31.18 0.65
CA GLU A 246 8.84 31.79 1.73
C GLU A 246 8.88 33.33 1.58
N PRO A 247 7.76 34.05 1.77
CA PRO A 247 7.84 35.49 1.90
C PRO A 247 8.73 35.76 3.10
N GLY A 248 9.99 36.10 2.83
CA GLY A 248 10.87 36.66 3.84
C GLY A 248 10.18 37.85 4.46
N ASP A 249 10.34 38.02 5.77
CA ASP A 249 9.98 39.23 6.48
C ASP A 249 10.34 40.45 5.61
N GLU A 250 9.33 41.21 5.18
CA GLU A 250 9.55 42.47 4.49
C GLU A 250 10.28 43.40 5.46
N ASP A 251 11.60 43.50 5.31
CA ASP A 251 12.39 44.61 5.83
C ASP A 251 11.94 45.88 5.10
N PRO A 252 11.37 46.88 5.80
CA PRO A 252 10.77 48.04 5.18
C PRO A 252 11.86 49.02 4.73
N GLN A 253 12.50 48.77 3.58
CA GLN A 253 13.33 49.77 2.91
C GLN A 253 13.56 49.48 1.41
N GLY A 254 12.69 50.09 0.60
CA GLY A 254 13.01 50.76 -0.67
C GLY A 254 13.84 50.03 -1.73
N MET A 255 13.22 49.77 -2.89
CA MET A 255 13.49 50.51 -4.14
C MET A 255 12.60 50.00 -5.28
N LEU A 256 12.10 50.96 -6.06
CA LEU A 256 11.18 50.84 -7.20
C LEU A 256 11.92 50.37 -8.50
N PRO A 257 11.21 50.11 -9.62
CA PRO A 257 11.39 48.95 -10.50
C PRO A 257 12.25 49.24 -11.74
N MET A 258 12.60 48.20 -12.49
CA MET A 258 13.12 48.32 -13.85
C MET A 258 12.33 47.47 -14.84
N SER A 259 12.04 48.11 -15.96
CA SER A 259 11.08 47.83 -17.02
C SER A 259 11.63 47.06 -18.22
N ASP A 260 10.70 46.48 -18.97
CA ASP A 260 10.62 46.29 -20.44
C ASP A 260 11.60 45.36 -21.20
N GLY A 261 10.99 44.39 -21.89
CA GLY A 261 11.51 43.72 -23.09
C GLY A 261 10.48 42.75 -23.72
N PRO A 262 10.35 42.65 -25.06
CA PRO A 262 9.06 42.54 -25.75
C PRO A 262 8.61 41.11 -26.13
N ALA A 263 7.29 40.93 -26.24
CA ALA A 263 6.65 39.78 -26.89
C ALA A 263 6.64 39.92 -28.43
N PRO A 264 6.74 38.80 -29.18
CA PRO A 264 5.74 38.48 -30.21
C PRO A 264 5.54 36.94 -30.39
N ALA A 265 4.52 36.36 -31.01
CA ALA A 265 3.23 36.78 -31.54
C ALA A 265 2.44 35.48 -31.90
N ASP A 266 1.12 35.65 -32.03
CA ASP A 266 0.16 34.88 -32.84
C ASP A 266 -0.12 33.39 -32.54
N VAL A 267 -1.23 33.15 -31.83
CA VAL A 267 -2.14 32.04 -32.16
C VAL A 267 -3.59 32.52 -32.15
N LEU A 268 -4.28 32.14 -33.22
CA LEU A 268 -5.62 32.56 -33.66
C LEU A 268 -6.72 32.32 -32.61
N SER A 269 -7.55 33.35 -32.43
CA SER A 269 -8.77 33.38 -31.62
C SER A 269 -9.96 32.76 -32.37
N PHE A 270 -10.78 31.98 -31.66
CA PHE A 270 -12.20 31.79 -31.96
C PHE A 270 -13.02 32.23 -30.75
N SER A 271 -14.00 33.10 -31.03
CA SER A 271 -14.84 33.79 -30.04
C SER A 271 -16.04 32.94 -29.62
N ASP A 272 -16.44 33.07 -28.36
CA ASP A 272 -17.76 32.72 -27.84
C ASP A 272 -18.25 33.85 -26.89
N PRO A 273 -19.58 33.97 -26.68
CA PRO A 273 -20.25 35.27 -26.49
C PRO A 273 -20.11 35.87 -25.09
N ALA A 274 -20.17 37.22 -25.06
CA ALA A 274 -19.98 38.08 -23.91
C ALA A 274 -21.03 37.87 -22.79
N PRO A 275 -20.64 37.89 -21.51
CA PRO A 275 -21.55 38.20 -20.41
C PRO A 275 -21.78 39.72 -20.34
N ALA A 276 -23.01 40.11 -20.06
CA ALA A 276 -23.45 41.50 -19.94
C ALA A 276 -22.75 42.24 -18.78
N GLU A 277 -22.47 43.52 -19.03
CA GLU A 277 -21.84 44.48 -18.13
C GLU A 277 -22.64 44.74 -16.83
N PRO A 278 -21.95 45.09 -15.73
CA PRO A 278 -22.57 45.54 -14.49
C PRO A 278 -22.89 47.05 -14.55
N ALA A 279 -24.09 47.42 -14.07
CA ALA A 279 -24.45 48.82 -13.88
C ALA A 279 -23.85 49.41 -12.59
N GLU A 280 -23.37 50.64 -12.69
CA GLU A 280 -22.67 51.43 -11.68
C GLU A 280 -23.52 51.92 -10.49
N ALA A 281 -22.89 51.93 -9.31
CA ALA A 281 -22.82 52.97 -8.24
C ALA A 281 -24.11 53.69 -7.74
N PRO A 282 -24.26 53.98 -6.42
CA PRO A 282 -23.31 54.85 -5.72
C PRO A 282 -22.96 54.46 -4.27
N SER A 283 -21.90 55.13 -3.82
CA SER A 283 -21.22 55.05 -2.55
C SER A 283 -21.79 55.97 -1.46
N GLN A 284 -21.42 55.65 -0.21
CA GLN A 284 -21.36 56.48 1.01
C GLN A 284 -22.66 56.74 1.77
N HIS A 285 -22.75 56.18 2.99
CA HIS A 285 -22.90 56.94 4.24
C HIS A 285 -22.29 56.14 5.41
N ALA A 286 -21.71 56.89 6.34
CA ALA A 286 -20.97 56.44 7.50
C ALA A 286 -21.86 56.32 8.75
N GLU A 287 -21.27 55.71 9.80
CA GLU A 287 -21.61 55.78 11.24
C GLU A 287 -22.61 54.77 11.82
N GLY A 288 -22.06 53.91 12.72
CA GLY A 288 -22.61 53.44 14.01
C GLY A 288 -23.90 52.60 14.05
N ASP A 289 -23.86 51.41 14.63
CA ASP A 289 -24.41 51.17 15.98
C ASP A 289 -24.20 49.71 16.45
N ASP A 290 -23.82 49.55 17.72
CA ASP A 290 -23.65 48.28 18.44
C ASP A 290 -25.03 47.67 18.77
N SER A 291 -25.43 46.52 18.22
CA SER A 291 -26.67 45.85 18.65
C SER A 291 -26.81 44.34 18.33
N GLU A 292 -25.73 43.57 18.28
CA GLU A 292 -25.87 42.12 17.96
C GLU A 292 -26.36 41.22 19.11
N ASP A 293 -26.45 41.68 20.36
CA ASP A 293 -26.89 40.82 21.49
C ASP A 293 -27.95 41.49 22.38
N LEU A 294 -29.21 41.49 21.94
CA LEU A 294 -30.36 41.81 22.79
C LEU A 294 -30.90 40.52 23.43
N GLU A 295 -30.79 40.42 24.75
CA GLU A 295 -31.28 39.25 25.50
C GLU A 295 -32.80 39.05 25.29
N PRO A 296 -33.28 37.79 25.14
CA PRO A 296 -34.67 37.50 24.81
C PRO A 296 -35.68 38.10 25.79
N GLU A 297 -35.34 38.19 27.08
CA GLU A 297 -36.18 38.73 28.15
C GLU A 297 -36.42 40.24 28.02
N ILE A 298 -35.46 40.96 27.45
CA ILE A 298 -35.54 42.40 27.18
C ILE A 298 -36.34 42.64 25.88
N ALA A 299 -36.13 41.79 24.87
CA ALA A 299 -36.79 41.92 23.57
C ALA A 299 -38.33 41.82 23.65
N VAL A 300 -38.89 41.00 24.56
CA VAL A 300 -40.36 40.85 24.73
C VAL A 300 -41.05 42.15 25.17
N GLN A 301 -40.32 43.10 25.76
CA GLN A 301 -40.85 44.36 26.27
C GLN A 301 -40.79 45.50 25.24
N MET A 302 -40.25 45.23 24.06
CA MET A 302 -40.03 46.20 22.99
C MET A 302 -40.88 45.85 21.77
N VAL A 303 -41.15 46.84 20.92
CA VAL A 303 -41.88 46.68 19.65
C VAL A 303 -40.89 46.79 18.50
N PHE A 304 -40.95 45.87 17.54
CA PHE A 304 -40.07 45.87 16.38
C PHE A 304 -40.88 45.83 15.08
N SER A 305 -40.53 46.71 14.13
CA SER A 305 -41.10 46.71 12.78
C SER A 305 -40.36 45.73 11.88
N ASP A 306 -41.08 44.99 11.04
CA ASP A 306 -40.47 44.21 9.96
C ASP A 306 -40.08 45.08 8.75
N ALA A 307 -39.57 44.47 7.68
CA ALA A 307 -39.08 45.20 6.50
C ALA A 307 -40.20 45.91 5.72
N GLU A 308 -41.46 45.59 6.01
CA GLU A 308 -42.66 46.21 5.43
C GLU A 308 -43.33 47.19 6.40
N GLY A 309 -42.72 47.43 7.57
CA GLY A 309 -43.18 48.39 8.57
C GLY A 309 -44.22 47.82 9.54
N TYR A 310 -44.40 46.51 9.61
CA TYR A 310 -45.35 45.88 10.54
C TYR A 310 -44.74 45.71 11.94
N GLU A 311 -45.28 46.44 12.91
CA GLU A 311 -44.78 46.52 14.28
C GLU A 311 -45.43 45.48 15.21
N ILE A 312 -44.60 44.69 15.89
CA ILE A 312 -45.06 43.72 16.90
C ILE A 312 -43.98 43.47 17.96
N SER A 313 -44.41 43.11 19.16
CA SER A 313 -43.53 42.60 20.22
C SER A 313 -43.43 41.07 20.14
N PRO A 314 -42.21 40.48 20.17
CA PRO A 314 -42.05 39.04 20.18
C PRO A 314 -42.50 38.44 21.51
N THR A 315 -42.81 37.15 21.50
CA THR A 315 -43.04 36.32 22.69
C THR A 315 -41.90 35.31 22.85
N ILE A 316 -41.74 34.75 24.05
CA ILE A 316 -40.78 33.66 24.31
C ILE A 316 -41.53 32.33 24.17
N GLY A 317 -41.03 31.44 23.33
CA GLY A 317 -41.50 30.07 23.17
C GLY A 317 -40.35 29.07 23.15
N ASP A 318 -40.65 27.83 22.76
CA ASP A 318 -39.66 26.74 22.71
C ASP A 318 -38.55 27.02 21.69
N GLU A 319 -37.34 26.56 22.01
CA GLU A 319 -36.15 26.73 21.17
C GLU A 319 -36.31 26.00 19.82
N ASP A 320 -36.26 26.77 18.73
CA ASP A 320 -36.44 26.27 17.37
C ASP A 320 -35.49 27.01 16.41
N ALA A 321 -35.20 26.42 15.26
CA ALA A 321 -34.32 27.05 14.28
C ALA A 321 -35.04 28.25 13.63
N CYS A 322 -34.39 29.41 13.71
CA CYS A 322 -34.83 30.66 13.11
C CYS A 322 -35.14 30.46 11.61
N LEU A 323 -36.32 30.88 11.15
CA LEU A 323 -36.78 30.65 9.77
C LEU A 323 -35.88 31.29 8.71
N ARG A 324 -35.07 32.28 9.10
CA ARG A 324 -34.17 32.99 8.20
C ARG A 324 -32.73 32.48 8.27
N CYS A 325 -32.11 32.51 9.46
CA CYS A 325 -30.68 32.20 9.61
C CYS A 325 -30.42 30.73 10.02
N GLN A 326 -31.46 29.98 10.38
CA GLN A 326 -31.41 28.60 10.88
C GLN A 326 -30.58 28.37 12.15
N LYS A 327 -30.14 29.42 12.84
CA LYS A 327 -29.63 29.32 14.22
C LYS A 327 -30.79 29.19 15.20
N LEU A 328 -30.55 28.57 16.35
CA LEU A 328 -31.57 28.37 17.38
C LEU A 328 -32.01 29.72 17.98
N THR A 329 -33.31 29.86 18.22
CA THR A 329 -33.94 31.03 18.84
C THR A 329 -35.13 30.60 19.69
N THR A 330 -35.37 31.31 20.78
CA THR A 330 -36.56 31.17 21.63
C THR A 330 -37.59 32.27 21.36
N LEU A 331 -37.23 33.31 20.60
CA LEU A 331 -38.13 34.41 20.25
C LEU A 331 -39.09 34.01 19.12
N ARG A 332 -40.37 34.35 19.29
CA ARG A 332 -41.44 34.13 18.32
C ARG A 332 -42.19 35.41 18.02
N PHE A 333 -42.35 35.70 16.74
CA PHE A 333 -43.16 36.80 16.25
C PHE A 333 -44.51 36.24 15.78
N GLU A 334 -45.61 36.92 16.14
CA GLU A 334 -46.99 36.43 15.96
C GLU A 334 -47.23 35.03 16.56
N ASP A 335 -46.49 34.66 17.62
CA ASP A 335 -46.52 33.35 18.30
C ASP A 335 -46.11 32.11 17.49
N HIS A 336 -45.80 32.24 16.19
CA HIS A 336 -45.51 31.08 15.33
C HIS A 336 -44.31 31.23 14.39
N PHE A 337 -43.74 32.42 14.23
CA PHE A 337 -42.50 32.61 13.45
C PHE A 337 -41.28 32.66 14.37
N PRO A 338 -40.48 31.58 14.50
CA PRO A 338 -39.24 31.63 15.26
C PRO A 338 -38.20 32.45 14.49
N LEU A 339 -37.86 33.64 14.99
CA LEU A 339 -36.92 34.59 14.38
C LEU A 339 -36.16 35.37 15.46
N HIS A 340 -34.90 35.74 15.19
CA HIS A 340 -34.20 36.77 15.97
C HIS A 340 -34.74 38.16 15.63
N VAL A 341 -34.56 39.15 16.52
CA VAL A 341 -35.04 40.53 16.31
C VAL A 341 -34.55 41.12 14.97
N LEU A 342 -33.25 41.07 14.68
CA LEU A 342 -32.69 41.54 13.40
C LEU A 342 -33.22 40.73 12.20
N CYS A 343 -33.46 39.42 12.40
CA CYS A 343 -34.02 38.58 11.35
C CYS A 343 -35.49 38.92 11.03
N TRP A 344 -36.26 39.37 12.04
CA TRP A 344 -37.61 39.89 11.89
C TRP A 344 -37.62 41.22 11.15
N GLN A 345 -36.79 42.18 11.59
CA GLN A 345 -36.67 43.51 11.00
C GLN A 345 -36.32 43.47 9.51
N ASP A 346 -35.51 42.50 9.07
CA ASP A 346 -35.16 42.37 7.66
C ASP A 346 -36.14 41.49 6.85
N SER A 347 -37.16 40.89 7.48
CA SER A 347 -38.05 39.89 6.84
C SER A 347 -39.35 40.51 6.33
N THR A 348 -39.92 39.90 5.29
CA THR A 348 -41.26 40.22 4.76
C THR A 348 -42.22 39.07 5.05
N ILE A 349 -43.53 39.34 5.12
CA ILE A 349 -44.53 38.32 5.47
C ILE A 349 -44.53 37.14 4.48
N GLU A 350 -44.40 37.41 3.18
CA GLU A 350 -44.38 36.39 2.13
C GLU A 350 -43.20 35.41 2.30
N ARG A 351 -42.02 35.93 2.69
CA ARG A 351 -40.83 35.11 2.94
C ARG A 351 -40.98 34.25 4.18
N ARG A 352 -41.60 34.78 5.24
CA ARG A 352 -41.84 34.04 6.50
C ARG A 352 -42.80 32.87 6.29
N VAL A 353 -43.92 33.10 5.58
CA VAL A 353 -44.91 32.06 5.27
C VAL A 353 -44.31 30.98 4.37
N THR A 354 -43.63 31.36 3.28
CA THR A 354 -43.00 30.40 2.37
C THR A 354 -41.93 29.54 3.08
N ALA A 355 -41.15 30.13 3.98
CA ALA A 355 -40.14 29.39 4.74
C ALA A 355 -40.78 28.41 5.73
N LEU A 356 -41.90 28.79 6.35
CA LEU A 356 -42.64 27.94 7.27
C LEU A 356 -43.34 26.78 6.54
N GLU A 357 -43.89 27.00 5.36
CA GLU A 357 -44.51 25.96 4.53
C GLU A 357 -43.49 24.91 4.04
N ARG A 358 -42.27 25.32 3.68
CA ARG A 358 -41.19 24.39 3.28
C ARG A 358 -40.73 23.44 4.38
N ARG A 359 -41.02 23.75 5.66
CA ARG A 359 -40.72 22.86 6.79
C ARG A 359 -41.69 21.69 6.90
N GLN A 360 -42.87 21.73 6.27
CA GLN A 360 -43.80 20.60 6.31
C GLN A 360 -43.41 19.54 5.26
N PRO A 361 -43.22 18.27 5.63
CA PRO A 361 -42.89 17.22 4.67
C PRO A 361 -44.08 16.91 3.75
N ALA A 362 -43.85 16.91 2.44
CA ALA A 362 -44.88 16.59 1.44
C ALA A 362 -45.23 15.08 1.44
N PRO A 363 -46.51 14.71 1.21
CA PRO A 363 -46.92 13.30 1.18
C PRO A 363 -46.48 12.60 -0.12
N VAL A 364 -46.12 11.33 0.01
CA VAL A 364 -45.60 10.45 -1.06
C VAL A 364 -46.72 10.05 -2.03
N ALA A 365 -46.50 10.20 -3.33
CA ALA A 365 -47.40 9.72 -4.39
C ALA A 365 -46.71 8.62 -5.25
N GLU A 366 -47.46 7.54 -5.52
CA GLU A 366 -47.04 6.38 -6.34
C GLU A 366 -46.87 6.74 -7.83
N PRO A 367 -45.96 6.06 -8.57
CA PRO A 367 -45.67 6.41 -9.95
C PRO A 367 -46.58 5.69 -10.97
N ALA A 368 -47.09 6.45 -11.93
CA ALA A 368 -47.70 5.94 -13.16
C ALA A 368 -46.64 5.74 -14.27
N PRO A 369 -46.87 4.85 -15.26
CA PRO A 369 -45.85 4.45 -16.22
C PRO A 369 -45.76 5.43 -17.39
N THR A 370 -44.54 5.82 -17.77
CA THR A 370 -44.30 6.69 -18.94
C THR A 370 -43.48 5.95 -19.99
N ILE A 371 -44.07 5.85 -21.18
CA ILE A 371 -43.47 5.36 -22.42
C ILE A 371 -42.41 6.38 -22.87
N VAL A 372 -41.17 5.95 -23.03
CA VAL A 372 -40.06 6.80 -23.50
C VAL A 372 -39.77 6.50 -24.97
N LYS A 373 -39.83 7.54 -25.81
CA LYS A 373 -39.27 7.53 -27.17
C LYS A 373 -37.75 7.74 -27.09
N ASN A 374 -37.01 6.89 -27.80
CA ASN A 374 -35.56 6.91 -27.88
C ASN A 374 -35.06 8.05 -28.78
N GLU A 375 -34.16 8.89 -28.25
CA GLU A 375 -33.12 9.57 -29.03
C GLU A 375 -31.75 9.29 -28.39
N PRO A 376 -30.68 9.12 -29.20
CA PRO A 376 -29.41 8.60 -28.71
C PRO A 376 -28.56 9.73 -28.09
N SER A 377 -28.53 9.76 -26.75
CA SER A 377 -27.57 10.54 -25.97
C SER A 377 -26.31 9.70 -25.73
N THR A 378 -25.17 10.16 -26.23
CA THR A 378 -23.84 9.67 -25.89
C THR A 378 -23.53 9.99 -24.43
N LYS A 379 -23.86 9.05 -23.54
CA LYS A 379 -23.53 9.11 -22.11
C LYS A 379 -22.03 8.95 -21.89
N ALA A 380 -21.44 9.84 -21.10
CA ALA A 380 -20.14 9.61 -20.47
C ALA A 380 -20.19 8.32 -19.61
N PRO A 381 -19.11 7.52 -19.56
CA PRO A 381 -19.11 6.28 -18.80
C PRO A 381 -19.27 6.59 -17.31
N GLN A 382 -20.30 6.00 -16.70
CA GLN A 382 -20.49 6.02 -15.25
C GLN A 382 -19.35 5.24 -14.58
N PRO A 383 -18.89 5.62 -13.38
CA PRO A 383 -17.94 4.81 -12.63
C PRO A 383 -18.56 3.43 -12.36
N ARG A 384 -17.86 2.39 -12.83
CA ARG A 384 -18.26 0.99 -12.61
C ARG A 384 -18.22 0.69 -11.11
N ALA A 385 -19.25 0.04 -10.58
CA ALA A 385 -19.22 -0.48 -9.22
C ALA A 385 -18.09 -1.51 -9.08
N MET A 386 -17.26 -1.38 -8.04
CA MET A 386 -16.16 -2.32 -7.78
C MET A 386 -16.73 -3.72 -7.52
N SER A 387 -16.28 -4.69 -8.29
CA SER A 387 -16.61 -6.11 -8.16
C SER A 387 -15.64 -6.74 -7.15
N GLN A 388 -16.16 -7.38 -6.11
CA GLN A 388 -15.33 -8.01 -5.06
C GLN A 388 -15.58 -9.52 -4.94
N MET A 389 -16.12 -10.13 -5.99
CA MET A 389 -16.49 -11.54 -6.00
C MET A 389 -15.79 -12.23 -7.17
N PRO A 390 -14.60 -12.81 -6.93
CA PRO A 390 -13.72 -13.25 -8.02
C PRO A 390 -14.24 -14.51 -8.71
N ALA A 391 -14.93 -15.38 -7.97
CA ALA A 391 -15.29 -16.71 -8.45
C ALA A 391 -16.58 -17.23 -7.80
N ALA A 392 -17.25 -18.11 -8.54
CA ALA A 392 -18.35 -18.96 -8.09
C ALA A 392 -18.09 -20.41 -8.52
N VAL A 393 -18.75 -21.38 -7.87
CA VAL A 393 -18.63 -22.81 -8.20
C VAL A 393 -19.98 -23.34 -8.69
N LEU A 394 -20.02 -23.87 -9.90
CA LEU A 394 -21.21 -24.52 -10.44
C LEU A 394 -21.17 -26.03 -10.15
N HIS A 395 -22.16 -26.50 -9.42
CA HIS A 395 -22.36 -27.89 -9.06
C HIS A 395 -23.67 -28.44 -9.66
N THR A 396 -23.91 -29.74 -9.50
CA THR A 396 -25.05 -30.45 -10.13
C THR A 396 -26.42 -29.96 -9.67
N ASP A 397 -26.48 -29.31 -8.51
CA ASP A 397 -27.69 -28.79 -7.87
C ASP A 397 -27.82 -27.25 -7.93
N GLY A 398 -26.80 -26.55 -8.44
CA GLY A 398 -26.84 -25.09 -8.61
C GLY A 398 -25.49 -24.38 -8.50
N LEU A 399 -25.56 -23.05 -8.44
CA LEU A 399 -24.41 -22.15 -8.34
C LEU A 399 -24.15 -21.78 -6.87
N TYR A 400 -22.91 -21.96 -6.44
CA TYR A 400 -22.41 -21.62 -5.12
C TYR A 400 -21.55 -20.36 -5.19
N LEU A 401 -21.92 -19.35 -4.42
CA LEU A 401 -21.14 -18.12 -4.23
C LEU A 401 -20.42 -18.17 -2.87
N PRO A 402 -19.39 -17.34 -2.67
CA PRO A 402 -18.76 -17.19 -1.36
C PRO A 402 -19.77 -16.82 -0.26
N GLY A 403 -19.50 -17.26 0.97
CA GLY A 403 -20.39 -17.10 2.13
C GLY A 403 -21.49 -18.16 2.23
N GLY A 404 -21.39 -19.25 1.45
CA GLY A 404 -22.35 -20.36 1.47
C GLY A 404 -23.68 -20.06 0.79
N ILE A 405 -23.74 -19.01 -0.05
CA ILE A 405 -24.95 -18.65 -0.80
C ILE A 405 -25.12 -19.62 -1.96
N HIS A 406 -26.29 -20.25 -2.04
CA HIS A 406 -26.65 -21.21 -3.09
C HIS A 406 -27.83 -20.73 -3.92
N HIS A 407 -27.70 -20.80 -5.24
CA HIS A 407 -28.75 -20.51 -6.20
C HIS A 407 -29.05 -21.77 -7.02
N SER A 408 -30.30 -22.23 -7.00
CA SER A 408 -30.73 -23.30 -7.91
C SER A 408 -30.72 -22.77 -9.35
N VAL A 409 -30.07 -23.51 -10.25
CA VAL A 409 -30.00 -23.17 -11.67
C VAL A 409 -30.45 -24.39 -12.48
N THR A 410 -31.49 -24.22 -13.30
CA THR A 410 -32.11 -25.33 -14.05
C THR A 410 -31.93 -25.24 -15.57
N ASP A 411 -31.54 -24.08 -16.11
CA ASP A 411 -31.59 -23.79 -17.54
C ASP A 411 -30.19 -23.46 -18.12
N ILE A 412 -29.23 -24.39 -18.03
CA ILE A 412 -27.90 -24.24 -18.65
C ILE A 412 -27.80 -25.19 -19.85
N ASN A 413 -27.80 -24.64 -21.06
CA ASN A 413 -27.75 -25.41 -22.30
C ASN A 413 -26.44 -25.20 -23.08
N THR A 414 -25.79 -24.05 -22.89
CA THR A 414 -24.57 -23.65 -23.58
C THR A 414 -23.53 -23.09 -22.62
N ILE A 415 -22.27 -23.04 -23.06
CA ILE A 415 -21.21 -22.36 -22.33
C ILE A 415 -21.45 -20.84 -22.18
N GLY A 416 -22.23 -20.26 -23.10
CA GLY A 416 -22.70 -18.88 -23.02
C GLY A 416 -23.64 -18.64 -21.83
N ASP A 417 -24.51 -19.60 -21.53
CA ASP A 417 -25.40 -19.54 -20.36
C ASP A 417 -24.60 -19.54 -19.06
N VAL A 418 -23.52 -20.35 -19.00
CA VAL A 418 -22.58 -20.32 -17.87
C VAL A 418 -21.92 -18.96 -17.75
N ALA A 419 -21.43 -18.40 -18.84
CA ALA A 419 -20.81 -17.07 -18.81
C ALA A 419 -21.81 -15.96 -18.42
N GLN A 420 -23.07 -16.09 -18.84
CA GLN A 420 -24.14 -15.15 -18.46
C GLN A 420 -24.41 -15.20 -16.96
N LEU A 421 -24.42 -16.38 -16.32
CA LEU A 421 -24.53 -16.49 -14.86
C LEU A 421 -23.48 -15.66 -14.12
N ALA A 422 -22.23 -15.62 -14.64
CA ALA A 422 -21.19 -14.82 -14.01
C ALA A 422 -21.51 -13.32 -14.06
N LEU A 423 -22.03 -12.84 -15.20
CA LEU A 423 -22.41 -11.44 -15.37
C LEU A 423 -23.65 -11.09 -14.53
N ASP A 424 -24.65 -11.96 -14.48
CA ASP A 424 -25.89 -11.77 -13.72
C ASP A 424 -25.62 -11.65 -12.22
N HIS A 425 -24.64 -12.41 -11.72
CA HIS A 425 -24.19 -12.35 -10.33
C HIS A 425 -23.08 -11.31 -10.08
N GLY A 426 -22.70 -10.51 -11.08
CA GLY A 426 -21.69 -9.47 -10.93
C GLY A 426 -20.29 -9.99 -10.56
N LEU A 427 -19.93 -11.19 -11.02
CA LEU A 427 -18.62 -11.77 -10.77
C LEU A 427 -17.52 -10.94 -11.44
N GLY A 428 -16.45 -10.74 -10.69
CA GLY A 428 -15.32 -9.93 -11.08
C GLY A 428 -14.51 -9.51 -9.84
N TRP A 429 -13.27 -9.14 -10.06
CA TRP A 429 -12.40 -8.68 -8.98
C TRP A 429 -11.72 -7.36 -9.34
N ASP A 430 -12.03 -6.34 -8.57
CA ASP A 430 -11.44 -5.01 -8.63
C ASP A 430 -10.61 -4.80 -7.37
N TYR A 431 -9.29 -4.72 -7.53
CA TYR A 431 -8.40 -4.40 -6.41
C TYR A 431 -8.31 -2.89 -6.17
N ASP A 432 -8.29 -2.11 -7.25
CA ASP A 432 -8.32 -0.66 -7.28
C ASP A 432 -9.03 -0.19 -8.57
N ASP A 433 -9.11 1.13 -8.78
CA ASP A 433 -9.79 1.73 -9.95
C ASP A 433 -9.15 1.36 -11.30
N TYR A 434 -7.97 0.74 -11.31
CA TYR A 434 -7.16 0.46 -12.50
C TYR A 434 -7.02 -1.04 -12.79
N HIS A 435 -7.21 -1.90 -11.79
CA HIS A 435 -7.00 -3.35 -11.88
C HIS A 435 -8.30 -4.12 -11.77
N HIS A 436 -8.89 -4.40 -12.93
CA HIS A 436 -10.03 -5.30 -13.07
C HIS A 436 -9.60 -6.69 -13.57
N TYR A 437 -10.11 -7.73 -12.91
CA TYR A 437 -9.99 -9.12 -13.33
C TYR A 437 -11.37 -9.72 -13.60
N GLU A 438 -11.43 -10.49 -14.70
CA GLU A 438 -12.61 -11.24 -15.14
C GLU A 438 -13.13 -12.20 -14.07
N GLY A 439 -14.47 -12.26 -13.94
CA GLY A 439 -15.14 -13.19 -13.03
C GLY A 439 -14.95 -14.64 -13.45
N GLN A 440 -14.90 -15.56 -12.49
CA GLN A 440 -14.64 -16.98 -12.73
C GLN A 440 -15.84 -17.85 -12.35
N ILE A 441 -16.16 -18.85 -13.16
CA ILE A 441 -17.05 -19.95 -12.76
C ILE A 441 -16.29 -21.26 -12.84
N TRP A 442 -16.21 -21.95 -11.71
CA TRP A 442 -15.54 -23.23 -11.55
C TRP A 442 -16.55 -24.36 -11.64
N LEU A 443 -16.45 -25.17 -12.69
CA LEU A 443 -17.30 -26.34 -12.92
C LEU A 443 -16.75 -27.52 -12.14
N THR A 444 -17.54 -28.05 -11.21
CA THR A 444 -17.25 -29.35 -10.57
C THR A 444 -17.27 -30.48 -11.60
N TYR A 445 -16.60 -31.61 -11.31
CA TYR A 445 -16.58 -32.77 -12.22
C TYR A 445 -18.00 -33.23 -12.61
N GLY A 446 -18.90 -33.39 -11.63
CA GLY A 446 -20.29 -33.80 -11.88
C GLY A 446 -21.09 -32.79 -12.71
N ALA A 447 -20.93 -31.49 -12.45
CA ALA A 447 -21.59 -30.46 -13.25
C ALA A 447 -21.11 -30.47 -14.71
N ALA A 448 -19.79 -30.62 -14.92
CA ALA A 448 -19.23 -30.70 -16.27
C ALA A 448 -19.78 -31.92 -17.04
N GLN A 449 -19.91 -33.08 -16.39
CA GLN A 449 -20.52 -34.27 -17.00
C GLN A 449 -22.00 -34.04 -17.35
N GLN A 450 -22.78 -33.44 -16.46
CA GLN A 450 -24.20 -33.16 -16.70
C GLN A 450 -24.42 -32.20 -17.88
N LEU A 451 -23.47 -31.28 -18.11
CA LEU A 451 -23.47 -30.35 -19.25
C LEU A 451 -22.91 -30.97 -20.54
N GLY A 452 -22.57 -32.26 -20.55
CA GLY A 452 -22.05 -32.95 -21.72
C GLY A 452 -20.58 -32.63 -22.05
N ILE A 453 -19.82 -32.10 -21.09
CA ILE A 453 -18.38 -31.88 -21.24
C ILE A 453 -17.65 -33.20 -20.95
N PRO A 454 -16.80 -33.71 -21.88
CA PRO A 454 -16.14 -35.01 -21.76
C PRO A 454 -14.95 -34.97 -20.78
N VAL A 455 -15.20 -34.73 -19.50
CA VAL A 455 -14.16 -34.67 -18.45
C VAL A 455 -13.56 -36.05 -18.12
N ASP A 456 -14.28 -37.13 -18.42
CA ASP A 456 -13.82 -38.51 -18.31
C ASP A 456 -12.68 -38.85 -19.32
N SER A 457 -12.63 -38.15 -20.45
CA SER A 457 -11.59 -38.31 -21.48
C SER A 457 -10.15 -38.10 -20.97
N VAL A 458 -9.97 -37.48 -19.80
CA VAL A 458 -8.66 -37.17 -19.23
C VAL A 458 -8.32 -37.94 -17.95
N ASP A 459 -9.18 -38.85 -17.49
CA ASP A 459 -8.97 -39.56 -16.21
C ASP A 459 -7.71 -40.44 -16.25
N ASP A 460 -7.49 -41.17 -17.35
CA ASP A 460 -6.32 -42.06 -17.54
C ASP A 460 -5.18 -41.42 -18.37
N VAL A 461 -5.16 -40.10 -18.49
CA VAL A 461 -4.19 -39.37 -19.33
C VAL A 461 -3.10 -38.73 -18.47
N ARG A 462 -1.83 -38.90 -18.88
CA ARG A 462 -0.68 -38.25 -18.20
C ARG A 462 -0.89 -36.73 -18.08
N PRO A 463 -0.60 -36.10 -16.93
CA PRO A 463 -0.84 -34.67 -16.69
C PRO A 463 -0.39 -33.73 -17.82
N SER A 464 0.78 -33.98 -18.41
CA SER A 464 1.33 -33.16 -19.50
C SER A 464 0.54 -33.20 -20.81
N LYS A 465 -0.32 -34.19 -21.01
CA LYS A 465 -1.15 -34.35 -22.21
C LYS A 465 -2.64 -34.05 -21.97
N ARG A 466 -3.09 -33.96 -20.72
CA ARG A 466 -4.52 -33.79 -20.36
C ARG A 466 -5.14 -32.60 -21.07
N THR A 467 -4.50 -31.43 -21.07
CA THR A 467 -5.01 -30.22 -21.74
C THR A 467 -5.22 -30.42 -23.23
N GLN A 468 -4.29 -31.09 -23.92
CA GLN A 468 -4.40 -31.33 -25.36
C GLN A 468 -5.50 -32.35 -25.65
N THR A 469 -5.53 -33.47 -24.93
CA THR A 469 -6.56 -34.52 -25.11
C THR A 469 -7.96 -33.98 -24.82
N PHE A 470 -8.13 -33.17 -23.77
CA PHE A 470 -9.40 -32.52 -23.46
C PHE A 470 -9.84 -31.55 -24.56
N LYS A 471 -8.91 -30.76 -25.09
CA LYS A 471 -9.20 -29.83 -26.20
C LYS A 471 -9.66 -30.58 -27.45
N GLU A 472 -9.05 -31.72 -27.76
CA GLU A 472 -9.46 -32.57 -28.88
C GLU A 472 -10.84 -33.20 -28.63
N ALA A 473 -11.10 -33.67 -27.41
CA ALA A 473 -12.38 -34.31 -27.04
C ALA A 473 -13.57 -33.32 -27.02
N THR A 474 -13.33 -32.06 -26.70
CA THR A 474 -14.37 -31.01 -26.66
C THR A 474 -14.67 -30.42 -28.03
N LYS A 475 -13.95 -30.84 -29.08
CA LYS A 475 -14.11 -30.25 -30.41
C LYS A 475 -15.49 -30.54 -31.00
N GLY A 476 -16.26 -29.49 -31.29
CA GLY A 476 -17.56 -29.59 -31.93
C GLY A 476 -18.70 -30.12 -31.06
N ILE A 477 -18.54 -30.13 -29.73
CA ILE A 477 -19.65 -30.48 -28.82
C ILE A 477 -20.74 -29.40 -28.87
N SER A 478 -22.00 -29.80 -28.78
CA SER A 478 -23.15 -28.88 -28.86
C SER A 478 -23.15 -27.81 -27.76
N PHE A 479 -22.57 -28.12 -26.60
CA PHE A 479 -22.46 -27.20 -25.47
C PHE A 479 -21.61 -25.95 -25.78
N LEU A 480 -20.66 -26.03 -26.72
CA LEU A 480 -19.83 -24.90 -27.15
C LEU A 480 -20.53 -24.00 -28.18
N ASN A 481 -21.84 -24.14 -28.41
CA ASN A 481 -22.56 -23.22 -29.27
C ASN A 481 -22.49 -21.78 -28.72
N THR A 482 -21.90 -20.86 -29.47
CA THR A 482 -21.68 -19.46 -29.05
C THR A 482 -22.31 -18.44 -29.98
N ALA A 483 -23.58 -18.63 -30.35
CA ALA A 483 -24.30 -17.71 -31.24
C ALA A 483 -24.17 -16.21 -30.86
N GLU A 484 -24.04 -15.89 -29.56
CA GLU A 484 -23.85 -14.52 -29.04
C GLU A 484 -22.55 -14.30 -28.26
N TRP A 485 -21.67 -15.31 -28.23
CA TRP A 485 -20.45 -15.31 -27.41
C TRP A 485 -19.21 -15.57 -28.25
N SER A 486 -18.07 -15.11 -27.77
CA SER A 486 -16.76 -15.38 -28.35
C SER A 486 -15.91 -16.15 -27.35
N LEU A 487 -15.18 -17.17 -27.82
CA LEU A 487 -14.22 -17.93 -27.01
C LEU A 487 -12.79 -17.47 -27.25
N GLY A 488 -11.98 -17.49 -26.20
CA GLY A 488 -10.54 -17.33 -26.29
C GLY A 488 -9.86 -18.61 -26.77
N GLY A 489 -9.07 -18.52 -27.85
CA GLY A 489 -8.39 -19.66 -28.45
C GLY A 489 -9.08 -20.12 -29.73
N ASP A 490 -9.33 -21.43 -29.85
CA ASP A 490 -10.04 -21.99 -31.00
C ASP A 490 -11.55 -21.87 -30.76
N SER A 491 -12.30 -21.47 -31.78
CA SER A 491 -13.74 -21.19 -31.65
C SER A 491 -14.63 -22.43 -31.48
N ASP A 492 -14.07 -23.64 -31.68
CA ASP A 492 -14.81 -24.90 -31.70
C ASP A 492 -14.36 -25.91 -30.64
N SER A 493 -13.47 -25.52 -29.72
CA SER A 493 -12.98 -26.38 -28.63
C SER A 493 -12.74 -25.56 -27.35
N MET A 494 -12.60 -26.24 -26.22
CA MET A 494 -12.34 -25.58 -24.94
C MET A 494 -11.14 -26.19 -24.21
N THR A 495 -10.54 -25.42 -23.31
CA THR A 495 -9.49 -25.91 -22.40
C THR A 495 -9.99 -25.89 -20.95
N GLY A 496 -9.18 -26.36 -20.01
CA GLY A 496 -9.50 -26.27 -18.59
C GLY A 496 -9.68 -24.83 -18.08
N TRP A 497 -9.16 -23.83 -18.81
CA TRP A 497 -9.30 -22.40 -18.53
C TRP A 497 -9.80 -21.70 -19.80
N THR A 498 -11.10 -21.61 -19.96
CA THR A 498 -11.72 -21.07 -21.18
C THR A 498 -12.29 -19.70 -20.93
N ARG A 499 -11.76 -18.70 -21.64
CA ARG A 499 -12.23 -17.31 -21.54
C ARG A 499 -13.38 -17.08 -22.51
N LEU A 500 -14.43 -16.41 -22.06
CA LEU A 500 -15.58 -16.00 -22.87
C LEU A 500 -15.86 -14.51 -22.72
N TRP A 501 -16.42 -13.90 -23.76
CA TRP A 501 -17.01 -12.57 -23.72
C TRP A 501 -18.18 -12.47 -24.68
N PRO A 502 -19.20 -11.64 -24.41
CA PRO A 502 -20.26 -11.38 -25.37
C PRO A 502 -19.67 -10.87 -26.68
N THR A 503 -20.19 -11.30 -27.83
CA THR A 503 -19.71 -10.81 -29.15
C THR A 503 -19.92 -9.30 -29.31
N SER A 504 -20.88 -8.74 -28.57
CA SER A 504 -21.14 -7.30 -28.46
C SER A 504 -20.26 -6.57 -27.44
N ALA A 505 -19.33 -7.25 -26.77
CA ALA A 505 -18.58 -6.66 -25.67
C ALA A 505 -17.67 -5.51 -26.14
N THR A 506 -17.82 -4.36 -25.48
CA THR A 506 -17.01 -3.16 -25.75
C THR A 506 -15.89 -2.97 -24.73
N ASP A 507 -15.93 -3.69 -23.61
CA ASP A 507 -14.97 -3.60 -22.52
C ASP A 507 -14.58 -4.99 -21.97
N ARG A 508 -13.36 -5.08 -21.44
CA ARG A 508 -12.80 -6.28 -20.79
C ARG A 508 -13.54 -6.65 -19.51
N SER A 509 -14.29 -5.74 -18.92
CA SER A 509 -15.18 -5.96 -17.77
C SER A 509 -16.20 -7.07 -17.97
N GLN A 510 -16.59 -7.33 -19.21
CA GLN A 510 -17.61 -8.32 -19.58
C GLN A 510 -17.01 -9.70 -19.88
N ARG A 511 -15.72 -9.89 -19.60
CA ARG A 511 -15.04 -11.17 -19.76
C ARG A 511 -15.31 -12.07 -18.57
N VAL A 512 -15.44 -13.35 -18.86
CA VAL A 512 -15.65 -14.41 -17.87
C VAL A 512 -14.68 -15.54 -18.15
N MET A 513 -14.18 -16.18 -17.10
CA MET A 513 -13.37 -17.38 -17.17
C MET A 513 -14.18 -18.58 -16.69
N VAL A 514 -14.38 -19.56 -17.56
CA VAL A 514 -14.95 -20.87 -17.17
C VAL A 514 -13.79 -21.83 -16.91
N VAL A 515 -13.74 -22.35 -15.69
CA VAL A 515 -12.68 -23.23 -15.20
C VAL A 515 -13.24 -24.63 -14.98
N VAL A 516 -12.63 -25.64 -15.60
CA VAL A 516 -13.03 -27.04 -15.41
C VAL A 516 -12.15 -27.67 -14.34
N THR A 517 -12.70 -27.93 -13.15
CA THR A 517 -11.94 -28.44 -11.98
C THR A 517 -11.16 -29.73 -12.28
N ALA A 518 -11.70 -30.62 -13.13
CA ALA A 518 -11.04 -31.86 -13.54
C ALA A 518 -9.67 -31.65 -14.22
N LEU A 519 -9.47 -30.48 -14.82
CA LEU A 519 -8.24 -30.09 -15.53
C LEU A 519 -7.33 -29.21 -14.67
N VAL A 520 -7.79 -28.81 -13.49
CA VAL A 520 -6.96 -28.16 -12.48
C VAL A 520 -6.17 -29.25 -11.75
N ASP A 521 -4.91 -28.95 -11.42
CA ASP A 521 -4.05 -29.89 -10.71
C ASP A 521 -4.66 -30.22 -9.34
N HIS A 522 -5.02 -31.50 -9.14
CA HIS A 522 -5.67 -31.98 -7.91
C HIS A 522 -4.71 -32.01 -6.72
N THR A 523 -3.40 -31.83 -6.95
CA THR A 523 -2.42 -31.65 -5.87
C THR A 523 -2.38 -30.22 -5.34
N LEU A 524 -3.17 -29.32 -5.91
CA LEU A 524 -3.29 -27.95 -5.41
C LEU A 524 -4.09 -27.91 -4.12
N GLU A 525 -3.60 -27.11 -3.19
CA GLU A 525 -4.17 -26.89 -1.86
C GLU A 525 -5.63 -26.41 -1.94
N LEU A 526 -5.97 -25.69 -3.01
CA LEU A 526 -7.34 -25.28 -3.34
C LEU A 526 -8.35 -26.43 -3.36
N LEU A 527 -7.94 -27.57 -3.91
CA LEU A 527 -8.78 -28.76 -4.11
C LEU A 527 -8.43 -29.88 -3.12
N ALA A 528 -7.47 -29.64 -2.22
CA ALA A 528 -7.12 -30.58 -1.17
C ALA A 528 -8.31 -30.82 -0.23
N ASP A 529 -8.37 -32.04 0.30
CA ASP A 529 -9.42 -32.55 1.19
C ASP A 529 -10.82 -32.61 0.58
N SER A 530 -10.94 -32.52 -0.75
CA SER A 530 -12.22 -32.59 -1.49
C SER A 530 -13.26 -31.59 -0.94
N PRO A 531 -12.99 -30.27 -1.03
CA PRO A 531 -13.84 -29.26 -0.43
C PRO A 531 -15.24 -29.25 -1.05
N THR A 532 -16.23 -28.90 -0.25
CA THR A 532 -17.57 -28.60 -0.78
C THR A 532 -17.53 -27.43 -1.76
N PRO A 533 -18.50 -27.30 -2.69
CA PRO A 533 -18.56 -26.18 -3.62
C PRO A 533 -18.51 -24.80 -2.94
N ALA A 534 -19.18 -24.65 -1.79
CA ALA A 534 -19.14 -23.42 -0.99
C ALA A 534 -17.75 -23.12 -0.43
N GLU A 535 -17.08 -24.13 0.15
CA GLU A 535 -15.72 -23.98 0.69
C GLU A 535 -14.71 -23.62 -0.42
N LEU A 536 -14.84 -24.21 -1.61
CA LEU A 536 -14.00 -23.87 -2.74
C LEU A 536 -14.20 -22.40 -3.18
N ALA A 537 -15.46 -21.94 -3.28
CA ALA A 537 -15.76 -20.54 -3.59
C ALA A 537 -15.15 -19.59 -2.54
N ASP A 538 -15.25 -19.92 -1.26
CA ASP A 538 -14.64 -19.14 -0.18
C ASP A 538 -13.11 -19.14 -0.23
N ARG A 539 -12.48 -20.29 -0.51
CA ARG A 539 -11.01 -20.38 -0.66
C ARG A 539 -10.56 -19.45 -1.80
N LEU A 540 -11.24 -19.46 -2.94
CA LEU A 540 -10.94 -18.60 -4.09
C LEU A 540 -11.11 -17.11 -3.77
N LEU A 541 -12.14 -16.73 -3.00
CA LEU A 541 -12.32 -15.37 -2.51
C LEU A 541 -11.16 -14.93 -1.61
N ARG A 542 -10.80 -15.75 -0.62
CA ARG A 542 -9.70 -15.46 0.30
C ARG A 542 -8.38 -15.28 -0.44
N ILE A 543 -8.08 -16.16 -1.40
CA ILE A 543 -6.87 -16.03 -2.21
C ILE A 543 -6.86 -14.73 -3.01
N ALA A 544 -8.00 -14.33 -3.59
CA ALA A 544 -8.08 -13.07 -4.33
C ALA A 544 -7.86 -11.84 -3.43
N GLN A 545 -8.45 -11.84 -2.23
CA GLN A 545 -8.24 -10.81 -1.21
C GLN A 545 -6.77 -10.70 -0.82
N THR A 546 -6.14 -11.86 -0.56
CA THR A 546 -4.79 -11.96 -0.04
C THR A 546 -3.73 -11.61 -1.09
N LEU A 547 -3.88 -12.11 -2.33
CA LEU A 547 -2.95 -11.85 -3.43
C LEU A 547 -3.26 -10.57 -4.22
N ARG A 548 -4.40 -9.92 -3.94
CA ARG A 548 -4.92 -8.77 -4.69
C ARG A 548 -5.29 -9.10 -6.14
N ARG A 549 -5.42 -10.39 -6.46
CA ARG A 549 -5.83 -10.91 -7.78
C ARG A 549 -6.41 -12.32 -7.66
N PRO A 550 -7.37 -12.71 -8.51
CA PRO A 550 -7.85 -14.08 -8.56
C PRO A 550 -6.75 -15.07 -8.92
N PHE A 551 -6.88 -16.32 -8.46
CA PHE A 551 -6.02 -17.41 -8.89
C PHE A 551 -6.22 -17.70 -10.39
N SER A 552 -5.14 -18.02 -11.12
CA SER A 552 -5.22 -18.18 -12.57
C SER A 552 -4.21 -19.18 -13.13
N HIS A 553 -4.68 -20.19 -13.87
CA HIS A 553 -3.87 -21.08 -14.70
C HIS A 553 -2.73 -21.81 -13.96
N GLY A 554 -2.83 -21.93 -12.63
CA GLY A 554 -1.85 -22.60 -11.78
C GLY A 554 -0.92 -21.64 -11.00
N PRO A 555 -0.12 -22.17 -10.06
CA PRO A 555 0.68 -21.35 -9.15
C PRO A 555 1.77 -20.50 -9.84
N SER A 556 2.52 -21.08 -10.78
CA SER A 556 3.59 -20.36 -11.50
C SER A 556 3.04 -19.22 -12.34
N VAL A 557 1.96 -19.45 -13.10
CA VAL A 557 1.31 -18.40 -13.92
C VAL A 557 0.74 -17.30 -13.02
N THR A 558 0.07 -17.68 -11.93
CA THR A 558 -0.45 -16.74 -10.94
C THR A 558 0.66 -15.82 -10.39
N GLY A 559 1.82 -16.39 -10.04
CA GLY A 559 2.92 -15.60 -9.47
C GLY A 559 3.66 -14.74 -10.50
N ILE A 560 3.84 -15.22 -11.74
CA ILE A 560 4.39 -14.43 -12.85
C ILE A 560 3.45 -13.28 -13.26
N ASP A 561 2.15 -13.54 -13.33
CA ASP A 561 1.18 -12.50 -13.65
C ASP A 561 1.08 -11.47 -12.53
N LEU A 562 1.13 -11.90 -11.26
CA LEU A 562 1.24 -10.99 -10.13
C LEU A 562 2.45 -10.06 -10.30
N LEU A 563 3.61 -10.63 -10.62
CA LEU A 563 4.85 -9.89 -10.83
C LEU A 563 4.71 -8.82 -11.93
N LYS A 564 4.11 -9.17 -13.07
CA LYS A 564 3.84 -8.23 -14.18
C LYS A 564 2.88 -7.11 -13.78
N THR A 565 1.83 -7.43 -13.02
CA THR A 565 0.81 -6.45 -12.60
C THR A 565 1.29 -5.47 -11.53
N THR A 566 2.44 -5.73 -10.88
CA THR A 566 2.97 -4.80 -9.88
C THR A 566 3.56 -3.50 -10.46
N ARG A 567 3.67 -3.40 -11.79
CA ARG A 567 4.27 -2.27 -12.51
C ARG A 567 3.39 -1.82 -13.67
N ALA A 568 3.60 -0.59 -14.14
CA ALA A 568 3.00 -0.11 -15.36
C ALA A 568 3.35 -1.04 -16.54
N LYS A 569 2.41 -1.24 -17.46
CA LYS A 569 2.52 -2.23 -18.55
C LYS A 569 3.81 -2.07 -19.37
N ALA A 570 4.20 -0.84 -19.72
CA ALA A 570 5.43 -0.58 -20.47
C ALA A 570 6.67 -1.11 -19.74
N LYS A 571 6.82 -0.76 -18.46
CA LYS A 571 7.94 -1.25 -17.64
C LYS A 571 7.88 -2.76 -17.41
N SER A 572 6.68 -3.33 -17.27
CA SER A 572 6.53 -4.79 -17.18
C SER A 572 7.00 -5.51 -18.45
N LEU A 573 6.78 -4.95 -19.63
CA LEU A 573 7.26 -5.55 -20.87
C LEU A 573 8.79 -5.52 -20.91
N GLU A 574 9.38 -4.36 -20.63
CA GLU A 574 10.83 -4.17 -20.56
C GLU A 574 11.54 -5.14 -19.59
N LEU A 575 10.94 -5.39 -18.42
CA LEU A 575 11.53 -6.23 -17.37
C LEU A 575 11.37 -7.73 -17.57
N PHE A 576 10.34 -8.18 -18.29
CA PHE A 576 10.00 -9.61 -18.39
C PHE A 576 10.02 -10.13 -19.81
N GLU A 577 10.46 -9.34 -20.79
CA GLU A 577 10.72 -9.83 -22.14
C GLU A 577 11.83 -10.89 -22.10
N PRO A 578 11.61 -12.09 -22.67
CA PRO A 578 12.60 -13.15 -22.70
C PRO A 578 13.83 -12.71 -23.51
N ARG A 579 15.02 -12.95 -22.97
CA ARG A 579 16.29 -12.66 -23.63
C ARG A 579 17.20 -13.87 -23.62
N THR A 580 18.16 -13.88 -24.53
CA THR A 580 19.25 -14.86 -24.51
C THR A 580 20.19 -14.49 -23.37
N PRO A 581 20.36 -15.34 -22.36
CA PRO A 581 21.25 -15.05 -21.25
C PRO A 581 22.71 -15.09 -21.72
N PRO A 582 23.63 -14.32 -21.10
CA PRO A 582 25.06 -14.46 -21.37
C PRO A 582 25.55 -15.90 -21.10
N GLU A 583 26.58 -16.32 -21.83
CA GLU A 583 27.11 -17.69 -21.85
C GLU A 583 27.34 -18.30 -20.44
N PRO A 584 27.87 -17.58 -19.44
CA PRO A 584 28.07 -18.15 -18.10
C PRO A 584 26.79 -18.67 -17.44
N LEU A 585 25.65 -18.02 -17.72
CA LEU A 585 24.34 -18.43 -17.20
C LEU A 585 23.78 -19.66 -17.91
N GLU A 586 24.40 -20.14 -18.98
CA GLU A 586 24.04 -21.42 -19.60
C GLU A 586 24.34 -22.60 -18.67
N THR A 587 25.29 -22.41 -17.76
CA THR A 587 25.68 -23.38 -16.73
C THR A 587 24.55 -23.59 -15.71
N ALA A 588 24.10 -24.84 -15.56
CA ALA A 588 22.95 -25.17 -14.68
C ALA A 588 23.20 -24.89 -13.18
N ASN A 589 24.46 -24.81 -12.75
CA ASN A 589 24.87 -24.79 -11.33
C ASN A 589 25.78 -23.59 -10.99
N LEU A 590 25.52 -22.41 -11.55
CA LEU A 590 26.35 -21.22 -11.28
C LEU A 590 26.33 -20.85 -9.79
N GLU A 591 25.14 -20.79 -9.20
CA GLU A 591 24.96 -20.67 -7.74
C GLU A 591 24.15 -21.86 -7.25
N VAL A 592 24.71 -22.60 -6.30
CA VAL A 592 24.05 -23.72 -5.62
C VAL A 592 23.88 -23.42 -4.14
N ASP A 593 22.89 -24.04 -3.53
CA ASP A 593 22.70 -23.96 -2.09
C ASP A 593 23.88 -24.58 -1.32
N PHE A 594 24.01 -24.25 -0.04
CA PHE A 594 24.95 -24.96 0.81
C PHE A 594 24.49 -26.40 1.02
N SER A 595 25.43 -27.34 0.90
CA SER A 595 25.37 -28.62 1.60
C SER A 595 26.74 -28.84 2.21
N TRP A 596 26.85 -28.54 3.50
CA TRP A 596 28.11 -28.47 4.21
C TRP A 596 27.95 -29.01 5.62
N SER A 597 28.94 -29.79 6.05
CA SER A 597 29.14 -30.23 7.42
C SER A 597 30.61 -30.13 7.77
N ARG A 598 30.91 -30.09 9.07
CA ARG A 598 32.26 -30.26 9.60
C ARG A 598 32.27 -31.41 10.59
N ILE A 599 33.47 -31.96 10.81
CA ILE A 599 33.68 -32.88 11.92
C ILE A 599 33.53 -32.08 13.23
N PRO A 600 32.64 -32.48 14.15
CA PRO A 600 32.51 -31.79 15.44
C PRO A 600 33.79 -31.88 16.25
N THR A 601 34.05 -30.86 17.06
CA THR A 601 35.16 -30.87 18.03
C THR A 601 34.92 -31.92 19.11
N ASP A 602 35.96 -32.29 19.85
CA ASP A 602 35.81 -33.25 20.95
C ASP A 602 34.89 -32.75 22.07
N ALA A 603 34.82 -31.43 22.29
CA ALA A 603 33.87 -30.83 23.21
C ALA A 603 32.42 -31.00 22.71
N GLU A 604 32.16 -30.72 21.43
CA GLU A 604 30.84 -30.89 20.82
C GLU A 604 30.41 -32.35 20.77
N LYS A 605 31.32 -33.29 20.49
CA LYS A 605 31.01 -34.74 20.49
C LYS A 605 30.53 -35.27 21.85
N ASN A 606 30.87 -34.59 22.93
CA ASN A 606 30.39 -34.94 24.27
C ASN A 606 29.01 -34.34 24.59
N MET A 607 28.45 -33.50 23.72
CA MET A 607 27.10 -32.98 23.87
C MET A 607 26.06 -34.05 23.55
N THR A 608 24.85 -33.87 24.09
CA THR A 608 23.80 -34.90 24.03
C THR A 608 22.91 -34.77 22.79
N TYR A 609 22.55 -33.56 22.39
CA TYR A 609 21.50 -33.27 21.41
C TYR A 609 22.03 -32.51 20.20
N VAL A 610 21.27 -32.59 19.11
CA VAL A 610 21.46 -31.79 17.91
C VAL A 610 20.13 -31.19 17.48
N HIS A 611 20.14 -29.90 17.12
CA HIS A 611 18.95 -29.15 16.73
C HIS A 611 19.16 -28.51 15.36
N ALA A 612 18.16 -28.70 14.49
CA ALA A 612 18.08 -28.14 13.15
C ALA A 612 17.06 -26.99 13.13
N TYR A 613 17.47 -25.86 12.57
CA TYR A 613 16.68 -24.64 12.49
C TYR A 613 16.48 -24.24 11.03
N ASP A 614 15.23 -24.20 10.58
CA ASP A 614 14.86 -23.84 9.20
C ASP A 614 14.67 -22.33 9.05
N ARG A 615 15.28 -21.74 8.02
CA ARG A 615 15.09 -20.33 7.69
C ARG A 615 13.82 -20.13 6.87
N SER A 616 12.76 -19.71 7.55
CA SER A 616 11.43 -19.46 7.03
C SER A 616 11.42 -18.62 5.74
N GLY A 617 11.07 -19.26 4.61
CA GLY A 617 10.96 -18.61 3.31
C GLY A 617 12.27 -17.99 2.81
N SER A 618 13.37 -18.74 2.94
CA SER A 618 14.75 -18.28 2.70
C SER A 618 14.91 -17.47 1.41
N TYR A 619 14.46 -17.98 0.26
CA TYR A 619 14.53 -17.25 -1.02
C TYR A 619 13.62 -16.03 -1.08
N LEU A 620 12.35 -16.15 -0.66
CA LEU A 620 11.42 -15.02 -0.70
C LEU A 620 11.92 -13.86 0.19
N SER A 621 12.50 -14.17 1.35
CA SER A 621 12.97 -13.17 2.31
C SER A 621 14.06 -12.23 1.76
N VAL A 622 14.82 -12.66 0.74
CA VAL A 622 15.93 -11.87 0.20
C VAL A 622 15.55 -11.02 -1.01
N THR A 623 14.43 -11.32 -1.66
CA THR A 623 14.05 -10.66 -2.93
C THR A 623 13.71 -9.19 -2.77
N SER A 624 13.41 -8.72 -1.56
CA SER A 624 13.02 -7.32 -1.32
C SER A 624 14.18 -6.33 -1.43
N GLY A 625 15.39 -6.77 -1.06
CA GLY A 625 16.59 -5.92 -1.02
C GLY A 625 17.55 -6.17 -2.17
N LEU A 626 17.23 -7.09 -3.08
CA LEU A 626 18.12 -7.52 -4.15
C LEU A 626 17.98 -6.60 -5.37
N GLU A 627 19.07 -5.93 -5.72
CA GLU A 627 19.21 -5.24 -7.02
C GLU A 627 19.36 -6.29 -8.10
N LEU A 628 18.52 -6.23 -9.12
CA LEU A 628 18.51 -7.17 -10.23
C LEU A 628 18.63 -6.42 -11.55
N GLY A 629 19.54 -6.90 -12.39
CA GLY A 629 19.74 -6.40 -13.74
C GLY A 629 18.54 -6.66 -14.64
N TYR A 630 18.34 -5.76 -15.59
CA TYR A 630 17.47 -5.97 -16.74
C TYR A 630 18.13 -5.33 -17.98
N GLY A 631 17.67 -5.69 -19.17
CA GLY A 631 18.35 -5.25 -20.39
C GLY A 631 19.54 -6.14 -20.76
N GLU A 632 20.35 -5.66 -21.70
CA GLU A 632 21.56 -6.36 -22.15
C GLU A 632 22.72 -6.08 -21.17
N PRO A 633 23.42 -7.11 -20.66
CA PRO A 633 24.62 -6.92 -19.87
C PRO A 633 25.82 -6.50 -20.73
N THR A 634 26.75 -5.75 -20.14
CA THR A 634 28.05 -5.42 -20.72
C THR A 634 29.11 -6.40 -20.22
N HIS A 635 29.87 -7.00 -21.13
CA HIS A 635 31.03 -7.84 -20.80
C HIS A 635 32.31 -6.99 -20.68
N THR A 636 33.12 -7.25 -19.65
CA THR A 636 34.42 -6.60 -19.44
C THR A 636 35.45 -7.58 -18.91
N THR A 637 36.70 -7.42 -19.36
CA THR A 637 37.89 -8.18 -18.91
C THR A 637 38.74 -7.41 -17.89
N GLU A 638 38.38 -6.16 -17.58
CA GLU A 638 39.01 -5.37 -16.51
C GLU A 638 37.93 -4.91 -15.52
N PRO A 639 37.25 -5.86 -14.83
CA PRO A 639 36.12 -5.54 -13.99
C PRO A 639 36.53 -4.83 -12.70
N ILE A 640 35.81 -3.75 -12.36
CA ILE A 640 35.86 -3.13 -11.03
C ILE A 640 34.61 -3.59 -10.27
N PHE A 641 34.82 -4.30 -9.16
CA PHE A 641 33.69 -4.80 -8.37
C PHE A 641 32.99 -3.69 -7.59
N ASP A 642 31.68 -3.61 -7.77
CA ASP A 642 30.76 -2.81 -6.96
C ASP A 642 29.61 -3.70 -6.44
N SER A 643 29.46 -3.75 -5.12
CA SER A 643 28.39 -4.49 -4.43
C SER A 643 26.97 -4.02 -4.79
N LYS A 644 26.82 -2.79 -5.29
CA LYS A 644 25.51 -2.22 -5.66
C LYS A 644 25.10 -2.53 -7.09
N THR A 645 26.04 -2.95 -7.92
CA THR A 645 25.80 -3.23 -9.33
C THR A 645 25.66 -4.74 -9.55
N PRO A 646 24.50 -5.23 -10.04
CA PRO A 646 24.32 -6.65 -10.29
C PRO A 646 25.19 -7.10 -11.46
N GLY A 647 25.85 -8.23 -11.26
CA GLY A 647 26.73 -8.81 -12.25
C GLY A 647 27.04 -10.28 -11.95
N ILE A 648 27.67 -10.90 -12.94
CA ILE A 648 28.21 -12.26 -12.87
C ILE A 648 29.71 -12.14 -13.10
N TRP A 649 30.48 -12.74 -12.21
CA TRP A 649 31.90 -12.49 -12.05
C TRP A 649 32.65 -13.80 -12.13
N LYS A 650 33.66 -13.87 -12.98
CA LYS A 650 34.57 -15.01 -13.04
C LYS A 650 35.69 -14.78 -12.05
N ILE A 651 35.86 -15.74 -11.15
CA ILE A 651 36.82 -15.65 -10.06
C ILE A 651 37.69 -16.89 -9.95
N THR A 652 38.87 -16.73 -9.32
CA THR A 652 39.67 -17.85 -8.85
C THR A 652 39.05 -18.46 -7.61
N GLY A 653 38.90 -19.79 -7.56
CA GLY A 653 38.50 -20.48 -6.35
C GLY A 653 39.54 -20.41 -5.24
N LEU A 654 39.10 -20.07 -4.04
CA LEU A 654 39.92 -20.06 -2.83
C LEU A 654 39.38 -21.10 -1.85
N GLU A 655 40.27 -21.83 -1.19
CA GLU A 655 39.89 -22.64 -0.03
C GLU A 655 39.52 -21.73 1.15
N SER A 656 38.50 -22.13 1.91
CA SER A 656 38.10 -21.39 3.11
C SER A 656 39.21 -21.50 4.16
N SER A 657 39.64 -20.36 4.73
CA SER A 657 40.59 -20.32 5.85
C SER A 657 39.94 -20.73 7.18
N ASP A 658 38.63 -20.54 7.33
CA ASP A 658 37.87 -20.96 8.51
C ASP A 658 37.11 -22.25 8.23
N TRP A 659 37.53 -23.33 8.90
CA TRP A 659 36.92 -24.66 8.82
C TRP A 659 35.58 -24.77 9.57
N ARG A 660 35.22 -23.76 10.38
CA ARG A 660 33.98 -23.72 11.17
C ARG A 660 32.78 -23.19 10.38
N LEU A 661 33.02 -22.68 9.17
CA LEU A 661 32.01 -22.12 8.28
C LEU A 661 32.06 -22.78 6.90
N PRO A 662 30.92 -22.82 6.19
CA PRO A 662 30.92 -23.09 4.76
C PRO A 662 31.81 -22.07 4.01
N ASN A 663 32.44 -22.50 2.91
CA ASN A 663 33.21 -21.60 2.07
C ASN A 663 32.30 -20.47 1.50
N PRO A 664 32.63 -19.18 1.72
CA PRO A 664 31.80 -18.07 1.23
C PRO A 664 31.56 -18.07 -0.27
N LEU A 665 32.55 -18.53 -1.04
CA LEU A 665 32.48 -18.62 -2.50
C LEU A 665 31.69 -19.84 -2.99
N ASN A 666 31.46 -20.83 -2.11
CA ASN A 666 30.78 -22.09 -2.37
C ASN A 666 31.15 -22.72 -3.73
N PRO A 667 32.45 -23.00 -3.96
CA PRO A 667 32.92 -23.46 -5.26
C PRO A 667 32.17 -24.73 -5.70
N PRO A 668 31.89 -24.88 -7.00
CA PRO A 668 31.26 -26.10 -7.51
C PRO A 668 32.18 -27.29 -7.25
N ARG A 669 31.57 -28.48 -7.11
CA ARG A 669 32.31 -29.73 -6.84
C ARG A 669 33.40 -30.02 -7.87
N HIS A 670 33.19 -29.61 -9.11
CA HIS A 670 34.17 -29.70 -10.19
C HIS A 670 34.46 -28.29 -10.69
N LEU A 671 35.66 -27.81 -10.38
CA LEU A 671 36.20 -26.56 -10.92
C LEU A 671 36.72 -26.77 -12.34
N ALA A 672 36.83 -25.68 -13.08
CA ALA A 672 37.57 -25.68 -14.34
C ALA A 672 39.06 -26.04 -14.11
N GLU A 673 39.76 -26.46 -15.16
CA GLU A 673 41.19 -26.82 -15.08
C GLU A 673 42.07 -25.67 -14.58
N ASP A 674 41.66 -24.42 -14.86
CA ASP A 674 42.32 -23.20 -14.39
C ASP A 674 41.93 -22.78 -12.97
N GLY A 675 41.07 -23.56 -12.30
CA GLY A 675 40.58 -23.28 -10.94
C GLY A 675 39.54 -22.15 -10.86
N THR A 676 39.05 -21.65 -12.00
CA THR A 676 38.08 -20.55 -12.03
C THR A 676 36.63 -21.04 -12.11
N PHE A 677 35.70 -20.18 -11.67
CA PHE A 677 34.26 -20.38 -11.85
C PHE A 677 33.51 -19.04 -11.78
N TRP A 678 32.24 -19.07 -12.15
CA TRP A 678 31.37 -17.89 -12.17
C TRP A 678 30.50 -17.82 -10.92
N VAL A 679 30.37 -16.61 -10.37
CA VAL A 679 29.50 -16.30 -9.22
C VAL A 679 28.70 -15.04 -9.48
N THR A 680 27.66 -14.80 -8.71
CA THR A 680 26.88 -13.54 -8.76
C THR A 680 27.38 -12.52 -7.73
N THR A 681 27.05 -11.23 -7.92
CA THR A 681 27.45 -10.15 -6.99
C THR A 681 27.23 -10.47 -5.51
N PRO A 682 26.11 -11.07 -5.05
CA PRO A 682 25.91 -11.38 -3.64
C PRO A 682 26.96 -12.33 -3.03
N THR A 683 27.55 -13.23 -3.82
CA THR A 683 28.61 -14.14 -3.35
C THR A 683 29.91 -13.39 -3.08
N LEU A 684 30.26 -12.44 -3.95
CA LEU A 684 31.44 -11.58 -3.73
C LEU A 684 31.24 -10.58 -2.58
N GLU A 685 30.02 -10.06 -2.44
CA GLU A 685 29.65 -9.19 -1.31
C GLU A 685 29.92 -9.90 0.02
N ILE A 686 29.40 -11.13 0.21
CA ILE A 686 29.61 -11.86 1.46
C ILE A 686 31.05 -12.35 1.65
N ALA A 687 31.75 -12.70 0.56
CA ALA A 687 33.16 -13.07 0.63
C ALA A 687 33.99 -11.93 1.22
N ARG A 688 33.80 -10.70 0.73
CA ARG A 688 34.47 -9.50 1.25
C ARG A 688 34.09 -9.19 2.70
N ASP A 689 32.80 -9.30 3.06
CA ASP A 689 32.34 -9.09 4.43
C ASP A 689 33.02 -10.01 5.45
N ILE A 690 33.46 -11.19 5.02
CA ILE A 690 34.12 -12.20 5.86
C ILE A 690 35.65 -12.22 5.64
N GLY A 691 36.17 -11.30 4.81
CA GLY A 691 37.62 -11.13 4.58
C GLY A 691 38.22 -12.08 3.54
N VAL A 692 37.41 -12.65 2.66
CA VAL A 692 37.84 -13.44 1.50
C VAL A 692 37.79 -12.58 0.24
N GLU A 693 38.95 -12.34 -0.36
CA GLU A 693 39.10 -11.52 -1.57
C GLU A 693 39.63 -12.38 -2.73
N PRO A 694 38.76 -12.99 -3.55
CA PRO A 694 39.20 -13.72 -4.73
C PRO A 694 39.64 -12.76 -5.84
N GLU A 695 40.57 -13.23 -6.67
CA GLU A 695 40.95 -12.54 -7.91
C GLU A 695 39.78 -12.60 -8.89
N ILE A 696 39.45 -11.44 -9.49
CA ILE A 696 38.36 -11.28 -10.45
C ILE A 696 38.96 -11.12 -11.86
N HIS A 697 38.58 -11.99 -12.79
CA HIS A 697 39.15 -12.05 -14.14
C HIS A 697 38.33 -11.31 -15.19
N GLU A 698 37.00 -11.50 -15.15
CA GLU A 698 36.07 -10.89 -16.10
C GLU A 698 34.67 -10.85 -15.49
N ALA A 699 33.80 -10.00 -16.03
CA ALA A 699 32.44 -9.85 -15.54
C ALA A 699 31.44 -9.51 -16.65
N TRP A 700 30.20 -9.93 -16.43
CA TRP A 700 29.01 -9.44 -17.12
C TRP A 700 28.21 -8.57 -16.16
N ILE A 701 28.01 -7.29 -16.51
CA ILE A 701 27.46 -6.27 -15.61
C ILE A 701 26.19 -5.68 -16.20
N TRP A 702 25.16 -5.50 -15.39
CA TRP A 702 23.96 -4.76 -15.76
C TRP A 702 24.01 -3.34 -15.20
N GLU A 703 24.26 -2.36 -16.06
CA GLU A 703 24.16 -0.94 -15.70
C GLU A 703 22.72 -0.55 -15.34
N GLU A 704 21.75 -1.15 -16.04
CA GLU A 704 20.34 -0.99 -15.75
C GLU A 704 19.87 -2.05 -14.74
N HIS A 705 19.53 -1.59 -13.54
CA HIS A 705 19.04 -2.46 -12.48
C HIS A 705 18.00 -1.79 -11.60
N LEU A 706 17.19 -2.60 -10.94
CA LEU A 706 16.26 -2.15 -9.89
C LEU A 706 15.90 -3.30 -8.95
N ARG A 707 15.22 -2.99 -7.85
CA ARG A 707 14.58 -4.00 -6.97
C ARG A 707 13.33 -4.59 -7.61
N ILE A 708 13.54 -5.42 -8.64
CA ILE A 708 12.47 -5.90 -9.54
C ILE A 708 11.39 -6.62 -8.76
N LEU A 709 11.80 -7.43 -7.78
CA LEU A 709 10.92 -8.32 -7.02
C LEU A 709 10.31 -7.66 -5.77
N GLU A 710 10.68 -6.42 -5.41
CA GLU A 710 10.25 -5.82 -4.14
C GLU A 710 8.72 -5.63 -4.03
N PRO A 711 8.01 -5.06 -5.03
CA PRO A 711 6.54 -4.93 -4.92
C PRO A 711 5.83 -6.28 -4.83
N TRP A 712 6.31 -7.26 -5.59
CA TRP A 712 5.81 -8.64 -5.59
C TRP A 712 6.05 -9.33 -4.26
N TYR A 713 7.25 -9.15 -3.70
CA TYR A 713 7.60 -9.60 -2.35
C TYR A 713 6.66 -9.04 -1.30
N LYS A 714 6.36 -7.73 -1.34
CA LYS A 714 5.49 -7.09 -0.34
C LYS A 714 4.11 -7.74 -0.30
N ILE A 715 3.53 -8.02 -1.48
CA ILE A 715 2.23 -8.71 -1.58
C ILE A 715 2.31 -10.12 -1.00
N LEU A 716 3.31 -10.92 -1.39
CA LEU A 716 3.45 -12.30 -0.92
C LEU A 716 3.81 -12.41 0.56
N ARG A 717 4.62 -11.47 1.08
CA ARG A 717 4.95 -11.38 2.50
C ARG A 717 3.69 -11.11 3.31
N ASP A 718 2.91 -10.11 2.93
CA ASP A 718 1.68 -9.75 3.64
C ASP A 718 0.68 -10.91 3.56
N ALA A 719 0.57 -11.52 2.37
CA ALA A 719 -0.24 -12.71 2.15
C ALA A 719 0.10 -13.87 3.09
N ARG A 720 1.38 -14.24 3.14
CA ARG A 720 1.90 -15.33 3.96
C ARG A 720 1.79 -15.03 5.45
N ASN A 721 2.12 -13.81 5.87
CA ASN A 721 2.07 -13.42 7.28
C ASN A 721 0.63 -13.45 7.81
N ASN A 722 -0.33 -12.95 7.02
CA ASN A 722 -1.74 -12.98 7.40
C ASN A 722 -2.28 -14.40 7.47
N ALA A 723 -1.92 -15.27 6.52
CA ALA A 723 -2.36 -16.67 6.52
C ALA A 723 -1.76 -17.51 7.65
N LYS A 724 -0.59 -17.12 8.18
CA LYS A 724 0.08 -17.78 9.31
C LYS A 724 -0.20 -17.14 10.67
N ASP A 725 -1.02 -16.10 10.73
CA ASP A 725 -1.44 -15.49 12.00
C ASP A 725 -2.19 -16.55 12.84
N PRO A 726 -1.72 -16.92 14.04
CA PRO A 726 -2.38 -17.93 14.88
C PRO A 726 -3.85 -17.61 15.20
N ALA A 727 -4.23 -16.33 15.20
CA ALA A 727 -5.62 -15.94 15.45
C ALA A 727 -6.57 -16.27 14.27
N HIS A 728 -6.03 -16.41 13.06
CA HIS A 728 -6.80 -16.58 11.82
C HIS A 728 -6.11 -17.55 10.85
N ALA A 729 -5.41 -18.56 11.38
CA ALA A 729 -4.53 -19.40 10.57
C ALA A 729 -5.32 -20.14 9.48
N ASP A 730 -4.96 -19.88 8.22
CA ASP A 730 -5.50 -20.53 7.04
C ASP A 730 -4.35 -21.24 6.32
N LEU A 731 -4.12 -22.49 6.73
CA LEU A 731 -3.00 -23.29 6.23
C LEU A 731 -3.11 -23.53 4.72
N VAL A 732 -4.32 -23.70 4.19
CA VAL A 732 -4.58 -23.88 2.76
C VAL A 732 -4.12 -22.65 1.97
N VAL A 733 -4.49 -21.45 2.42
CA VAL A 733 -4.04 -20.19 1.78
C VAL A 733 -2.53 -20.02 1.95
N SER A 734 -1.99 -20.27 3.14
CA SER A 734 -0.54 -20.19 3.42
C SER A 734 0.26 -21.09 2.46
N ASP A 735 -0.16 -22.34 2.30
CA ASP A 735 0.56 -23.33 1.51
C ASP A 735 0.41 -23.06 0.01
N LEU A 736 -0.75 -22.57 -0.44
CA LEU A 736 -0.89 -22.12 -1.83
C LEU A 736 -0.01 -20.90 -2.13
N VAL A 737 0.03 -19.91 -1.22
CA VAL A 737 0.94 -18.75 -1.36
C VAL A 737 2.38 -19.23 -1.45
N LYS A 738 2.76 -20.22 -0.62
CA LYS A 738 4.08 -20.89 -0.70
C LYS A 738 4.31 -21.50 -2.07
N ARG A 739 3.38 -22.32 -2.57
CA ARG A 739 3.47 -22.95 -3.89
C ARG A 739 3.56 -21.94 -5.04
N ILE A 740 2.86 -20.81 -4.94
CA ILE A 740 2.91 -19.74 -5.95
C ILE A 740 4.32 -19.18 -6.09
N TYR A 741 4.95 -18.76 -4.99
CA TYR A 741 6.27 -18.14 -5.11
C TYR A 741 7.37 -19.15 -5.42
N THR A 742 7.31 -20.38 -4.91
CA THR A 742 8.32 -21.41 -5.20
C THR A 742 8.31 -21.83 -6.67
N THR A 743 7.11 -22.02 -7.25
CA THR A 743 6.99 -22.34 -8.67
C THR A 743 7.31 -21.15 -9.59
N THR A 744 7.09 -19.92 -9.11
CA THR A 744 7.57 -18.71 -9.81
C THR A 744 9.08 -18.68 -9.87
N PHE A 745 9.78 -18.94 -8.76
CA PHE A 745 11.25 -19.04 -8.75
C PHE A 745 11.76 -20.14 -9.70
N GLY A 746 11.11 -21.31 -9.69
CA GLY A 746 11.44 -22.39 -10.63
C GLY A 746 11.26 -22.00 -12.11
N THR A 747 10.46 -20.97 -12.41
CA THR A 747 10.28 -20.47 -13.77
C THR A 747 11.47 -19.65 -14.24
N PHE A 748 12.15 -18.91 -13.35
CA PHE A 748 13.31 -18.07 -13.69
C PHE A 748 14.45 -18.86 -14.33
N ASN A 749 14.71 -20.10 -13.90
CA ASN A 749 15.79 -20.94 -14.43
C ASN A 749 15.30 -22.10 -15.32
N SER A 750 14.00 -22.14 -15.68
CA SER A 750 13.47 -23.23 -16.50
C SER A 750 13.81 -23.04 -17.97
N ARG A 751 14.76 -23.82 -18.49
CA ARG A 751 15.11 -23.85 -19.93
C ARG A 751 13.92 -24.17 -20.84
N LYS A 752 12.97 -24.97 -20.36
CA LYS A 752 11.72 -25.27 -21.09
C LYS A 752 10.87 -24.00 -21.32
N HIS A 753 11.09 -22.97 -20.51
CA HIS A 753 10.38 -21.70 -20.56
C HIS A 753 11.27 -20.56 -21.07
N ALA A 754 12.41 -20.85 -21.73
CA ALA A 754 13.35 -19.82 -22.19
C ALA A 754 12.73 -18.73 -23.08
N SER A 755 11.63 -19.05 -23.78
CA SER A 755 10.86 -18.11 -24.61
C SER A 755 9.66 -17.48 -23.91
N LYS A 756 9.47 -17.70 -22.60
CA LYS A 756 8.30 -17.23 -21.84
C LYS A 756 8.65 -16.04 -20.95
N PRO A 757 7.73 -15.06 -20.81
CA PRO A 757 7.96 -13.92 -19.93
C PRO A 757 8.07 -14.38 -18.48
N GLY A 758 9.29 -14.36 -17.93
CA GLY A 758 9.61 -14.96 -16.64
C GLY A 758 10.83 -15.89 -16.64
N PHE A 759 11.46 -16.17 -17.79
CA PHE A 759 12.79 -16.77 -17.80
C PHE A 759 13.86 -15.68 -17.60
N ALA A 760 14.68 -15.85 -16.57
CA ALA A 760 15.66 -14.87 -16.09
C ALA A 760 16.65 -15.58 -15.13
N PRO A 761 17.54 -16.45 -15.63
CA PRO A 761 18.40 -17.29 -14.80
C PRO A 761 19.33 -16.47 -13.88
N GLU A 762 19.75 -15.28 -14.30
CA GLU A 762 20.52 -14.33 -13.48
C GLU A 762 19.80 -13.96 -12.18
N ARG A 763 18.47 -13.80 -12.23
CA ARG A 763 17.65 -13.49 -11.05
C ARG A 763 17.62 -14.68 -10.11
N TRP A 764 17.43 -15.89 -10.63
CA TRP A 764 17.45 -17.11 -9.83
C TRP A 764 18.77 -17.27 -9.08
N PHE A 765 19.90 -17.21 -9.79
CA PHE A 765 21.21 -17.40 -9.16
C PHE A 765 21.52 -16.30 -8.14
N SER A 766 21.17 -15.04 -8.42
CA SER A 766 21.33 -13.93 -7.47
C SER A 766 20.48 -14.13 -6.20
N ILE A 767 19.28 -14.70 -6.32
CA ILE A 767 18.42 -15.03 -5.17
C ILE A 767 19.06 -16.13 -4.32
N VAL A 768 19.54 -17.21 -4.94
CA VAL A 768 20.22 -18.31 -4.25
C VAL A 768 21.45 -17.79 -3.51
N ALA A 769 22.31 -17.03 -4.20
CA ALA A 769 23.51 -16.43 -3.62
C ALA A 769 23.19 -15.50 -2.45
N LYS A 770 22.18 -14.63 -2.57
CA LYS A 770 21.80 -13.71 -1.48
C LYS A 770 21.20 -14.45 -0.28
N ALA A 771 20.43 -15.51 -0.50
CA ALA A 771 19.93 -16.36 0.59
C ALA A 771 21.09 -17.03 1.34
N ARG A 772 22.05 -17.58 0.60
CA ARG A 772 23.26 -18.20 1.12
C ARG A 772 24.14 -17.20 1.90
N ALA A 773 24.33 -16.01 1.35
CA ALA A 773 25.04 -14.89 1.99
C ALA A 773 24.41 -14.49 3.33
N ASN A 774 23.09 -14.44 3.41
CA ASN A 774 22.39 -14.09 4.65
C ASN A 774 22.53 -15.17 5.73
N ILE A 775 22.47 -16.45 5.34
CA ILE A 775 22.75 -17.57 6.26
C ILE A 775 24.17 -17.45 6.79
N LEU A 776 25.16 -17.28 5.89
CA LEU A 776 26.56 -17.19 6.25
C LEU A 776 26.85 -16.01 7.20
N ARG A 777 26.28 -14.83 6.90
CA ARG A 777 26.38 -13.66 7.78
C ARG A 777 25.81 -13.96 9.17
N LYS A 778 24.64 -14.61 9.23
CA LYS A 778 23.99 -14.97 10.50
C LYS A 778 24.86 -15.92 11.34
N ILE A 779 25.34 -17.01 10.76
CA ILE A 779 26.15 -18.00 11.51
C ILE A 779 27.52 -17.45 11.89
N ASN A 780 28.12 -16.58 11.06
CA ASN A 780 29.38 -15.91 11.39
C ASN A 780 29.20 -14.94 12.57
N THR A 781 28.12 -14.15 12.58
CA THR A 781 27.78 -13.30 13.73
C THR A 781 27.56 -14.13 15.00
N ILE A 782 26.76 -15.20 14.94
CA ILE A 782 26.52 -16.07 16.10
C ILE A 782 27.84 -16.68 16.62
N GLY A 783 28.66 -17.24 15.73
CA GLY A 783 29.93 -17.86 16.09
C GLY A 783 30.93 -16.86 16.67
N THR A 784 30.95 -15.62 16.17
CA THR A 784 31.81 -14.55 16.68
C THR A 784 31.32 -14.04 18.04
N ASP A 785 30.01 -13.87 18.22
CA ASP A 785 29.43 -13.31 19.45
C ASP A 785 29.42 -14.32 20.61
N THR A 786 29.22 -15.61 20.31
CA THR A 786 28.97 -16.64 21.33
C THR A 786 30.05 -17.71 21.43
N GLY A 787 30.90 -17.83 20.40
CA GLY A 787 31.84 -18.95 20.28
C GLY A 787 31.20 -20.27 19.83
N ILE A 788 29.88 -20.32 19.60
CA ILE A 788 29.15 -21.51 19.19
C ILE A 788 28.98 -21.50 17.66
N TRP A 789 29.51 -22.52 16.99
CA TRP A 789 29.54 -22.62 15.52
C TRP A 789 28.64 -23.75 15.02
N PRO A 790 28.00 -23.60 13.85
CA PRO A 790 27.17 -24.66 13.30
C PRO A 790 28.00 -25.90 12.99
N VAL A 791 27.41 -27.08 13.12
CA VAL A 791 28.03 -28.37 12.73
C VAL A 791 27.64 -28.77 11.31
N ALA A 792 26.51 -28.28 10.81
CA ALA A 792 26.08 -28.44 9.42
C ALA A 792 25.15 -27.30 8.96
N VAL A 793 25.11 -27.09 7.65
CA VAL A 793 24.21 -26.17 6.94
C VAL A 793 23.75 -26.85 5.65
N GLY A 794 22.44 -26.94 5.45
CA GLY A 794 21.83 -27.54 4.26
C GLY A 794 20.69 -26.69 3.73
N THR A 795 20.83 -26.14 2.53
CA THR A 795 19.89 -25.20 1.88
C THR A 795 19.49 -24.01 2.76
N ASP A 796 18.46 -24.16 3.58
CA ASP A 796 17.92 -23.19 4.52
C ASP A 796 17.94 -23.66 5.98
N THR A 797 18.40 -24.89 6.25
CA THR A 797 18.56 -25.48 7.57
C THR A 797 19.96 -25.25 8.13
N ILE A 798 20.03 -24.82 9.40
CA ILE A 798 21.27 -24.64 10.17
C ILE A 798 21.24 -25.59 11.37
N VAL A 799 22.34 -26.31 11.62
CA VAL A 799 22.41 -27.35 12.65
C VAL A 799 23.44 -27.02 13.72
N TYR A 800 23.03 -27.12 14.99
CA TYR A 800 23.89 -26.91 16.16
C TYR A 800 23.82 -28.10 17.13
N ALA A 801 24.96 -28.42 17.75
CA ALA A 801 25.03 -29.34 18.89
C ALA A 801 24.68 -28.60 20.20
N SER A 802 24.08 -29.30 21.16
CA SER A 802 23.61 -28.74 22.44
C SER A 802 23.52 -29.81 23.55
N ASP A 803 23.67 -29.40 24.80
CA ASP A 803 23.31 -30.22 25.98
C ASP A 803 21.90 -29.95 26.51
N ASP A 804 21.25 -28.89 26.03
CA ASP A 804 19.86 -28.60 26.32
C ASP A 804 18.96 -29.35 25.32
N PRO A 805 18.02 -30.21 25.77
CA PRO A 805 17.10 -30.93 24.87
C PRO A 805 16.09 -30.03 24.15
N SER A 806 15.84 -28.82 24.67
CA SER A 806 14.86 -27.90 24.11
C SER A 806 15.51 -27.04 23.02
N PRO A 807 15.11 -27.17 21.73
CA PRO A 807 15.69 -26.38 20.65
C PRO A 807 15.44 -24.88 20.78
N VAL A 808 14.40 -24.46 21.51
CA VAL A 808 14.11 -23.02 21.69
C VAL A 808 15.12 -22.36 22.62
N THR A 809 15.49 -23.04 23.71
CA THR A 809 16.45 -22.53 24.71
C THR A 809 17.89 -22.86 24.34
N ALA A 810 18.12 -23.91 23.56
CA ALA A 810 19.40 -24.28 22.96
C ALA A 810 19.87 -23.35 21.84
N TRP A 811 18.99 -22.50 21.28
CA TRP A 811 19.33 -21.62 20.17
C TRP A 811 20.46 -20.64 20.56
N PRO A 812 21.62 -20.68 19.88
CA PRO A 812 22.76 -19.83 20.25
C PRO A 812 22.64 -18.38 19.76
N GLY A 813 21.68 -18.05 18.90
CA GLY A 813 21.47 -16.69 18.41
C GLY A 813 20.57 -15.86 19.33
N LYS A 814 20.08 -14.72 18.81
CA LYS A 814 19.14 -13.88 19.57
C LYS A 814 17.77 -14.54 19.57
N ALA A 815 17.02 -14.42 20.67
CA ALA A 815 15.64 -14.93 20.73
C ALA A 815 14.74 -14.33 19.64
N THR A 816 15.01 -13.09 19.20
CA THR A 816 14.31 -12.42 18.09
C THR A 816 14.59 -13.03 16.72
N ASP A 817 15.63 -13.87 16.59
CA ASP A 817 15.91 -14.60 15.36
C ASP A 817 14.93 -15.75 15.15
N LEU A 818 14.31 -16.26 16.23
CA LEU A 818 13.31 -17.32 16.15
C LEU A 818 11.92 -16.76 15.81
N GLY A 819 11.20 -17.42 14.91
CA GLY A 819 9.83 -17.11 14.56
C GLY A 819 9.43 -17.51 13.14
N PHE A 820 8.15 -17.37 12.82
CA PHE A 820 7.60 -17.80 11.54
C PHE A 820 7.70 -16.74 10.42
N LYS A 821 8.07 -15.50 10.74
CA LYS A 821 8.16 -14.42 9.75
C LYS A 821 9.28 -14.73 8.76
N LEU A 822 9.20 -14.13 7.56
CA LEU A 822 10.20 -14.35 6.52
C LEU A 822 11.61 -13.99 7.00
N GLY A 823 12.55 -14.91 6.78
CA GLY A 823 13.96 -14.77 7.13
C GLY A 823 14.32 -15.08 8.59
N GLN A 824 13.33 -15.28 9.48
CA GLN A 824 13.53 -15.84 10.82
C GLN A 824 13.72 -17.36 10.76
N LEU A 825 14.17 -17.93 11.88
CA LEU A 825 14.40 -19.36 12.03
C LEU A 825 13.26 -20.03 12.81
N THR A 826 12.83 -21.20 12.37
CA THR A 826 11.92 -22.06 13.12
C THR A 826 12.65 -23.32 13.56
N CYS A 827 12.33 -23.81 14.77
CA CYS A 827 12.79 -25.12 15.20
C CYS A 827 12.18 -26.16 14.26
N GLU A 828 13.02 -26.87 13.51
CA GLU A 828 12.58 -27.76 12.45
C GLU A 828 12.63 -29.22 12.91
N LYS A 829 13.83 -29.69 13.27
CA LYS A 829 14.06 -31.06 13.70
C LYS A 829 15.06 -31.13 14.84
N SER A 830 15.07 -32.24 15.58
CA SER A 830 15.99 -32.48 16.69
C SER A 830 16.29 -33.97 16.82
N GLY A 831 17.38 -34.31 17.50
CA GLY A 831 17.76 -35.70 17.71
C GLY A 831 18.92 -35.84 18.68
N LEU A 832 19.34 -37.08 18.92
CA LEU A 832 20.55 -37.38 19.67
C LEU A 832 21.77 -37.12 18.80
N LEU A 833 22.75 -36.40 19.32
CA LEU A 833 23.97 -36.10 18.58
C LEU A 833 24.75 -37.37 18.23
N ALA A 834 24.77 -38.35 19.13
CA ALA A 834 25.47 -39.62 18.93
C ALA A 834 25.02 -40.34 17.65
N ASP A 835 23.72 -40.31 17.36
CA ASP A 835 23.14 -40.95 16.17
C ASP A 835 23.40 -40.11 14.91
N HIS A 836 23.58 -38.80 15.06
CA HIS A 836 23.79 -37.87 13.94
C HIS A 836 25.25 -37.69 13.53
N ILE A 837 26.22 -38.02 14.39
CA ILE A 837 27.66 -37.94 14.11
C ILE A 837 28.08 -38.56 12.76
N PRO A 838 27.56 -39.73 12.33
CA PRO A 838 27.90 -40.33 11.04
C PRO A 838 27.63 -39.42 9.82
N HIS A 839 26.74 -38.42 9.96
CA HIS A 839 26.39 -37.48 8.90
C HIS A 839 27.23 -36.19 8.92
N LEU A 840 28.14 -36.02 9.90
CA LEU A 840 28.97 -34.84 10.11
C LEU A 840 30.42 -35.12 9.70
N THR A 841 30.63 -35.29 8.39
CA THR A 841 31.87 -35.89 7.84
C THR A 841 32.94 -34.90 7.38
N GLY A 842 32.64 -33.59 7.35
CA GLY A 842 33.56 -32.59 6.78
C GLY A 842 33.32 -32.28 5.29
N GLY A 843 32.24 -32.79 4.72
CA GLY A 843 31.82 -32.53 3.33
C GLY A 843 30.33 -32.22 3.24
N THR A 844 29.66 -32.77 2.23
CA THR A 844 28.20 -32.69 2.05
C THR A 844 27.46 -33.17 3.30
N TRP A 845 26.39 -32.47 3.70
CA TRP A 845 25.54 -32.92 4.81
C TRP A 845 24.33 -33.70 4.29
N GLU A 846 24.17 -34.94 4.76
CA GLU A 846 23.12 -35.89 4.34
C GLU A 846 22.43 -36.56 5.55
N GLY A 847 22.07 -35.78 6.58
CA GLY A 847 21.47 -36.31 7.82
C GLY A 847 20.10 -35.74 8.20
N LYS A 848 19.51 -34.88 7.38
CA LYS A 848 18.27 -34.17 7.74
C LYS A 848 17.10 -35.13 8.03
N ASP A 849 17.02 -36.23 7.29
CA ASP A 849 15.92 -37.21 7.40
C ASP A 849 16.04 -38.14 8.62
N GLU A 850 17.22 -38.22 9.24
CA GLU A 850 17.47 -39.01 10.46
C GLU A 850 17.10 -38.24 11.75
N LEU A 851 16.73 -36.95 11.62
CA LEU A 851 16.27 -36.13 12.73
C LEU A 851 14.74 -36.19 12.88
N VAL A 852 14.28 -36.11 14.12
CA VAL A 852 12.85 -36.15 14.49
C VAL A 852 12.23 -34.76 14.31
N GLU A 853 11.01 -34.71 13.76
CA GLU A 853 10.28 -33.44 13.59
C GLU A 853 10.10 -32.71 14.92
N HIS A 854 10.15 -31.38 14.91
CA HIS A 854 10.12 -30.56 16.13
C HIS A 854 8.94 -30.87 17.05
N THR A 855 7.73 -31.04 16.48
CA THR A 855 6.52 -31.35 17.27
C THR A 855 6.64 -32.70 17.97
N GLU A 856 7.09 -33.74 17.25
CA GLU A 856 7.27 -35.08 17.80
C GLU A 856 8.40 -35.12 18.84
N TRP A 857 9.48 -34.38 18.61
CA TRP A 857 10.57 -34.25 19.57
C TRP A 857 10.10 -33.61 20.86
N MET A 858 9.36 -32.49 20.79
CA MET A 858 8.84 -31.82 21.97
C MET A 858 7.83 -32.67 22.74
N GLU A 859 7.10 -33.57 22.08
CA GLU A 859 6.21 -34.55 22.73
C GLU A 859 6.99 -35.70 23.41
N SER A 860 8.22 -35.97 22.96
CA SER A 860 9.09 -37.01 23.51
C SER A 860 9.86 -36.60 24.77
N LEU A 861 9.96 -35.28 25.03
CA LEU A 861 10.59 -34.70 26.22
C LEU A 861 9.61 -34.65 27.40
#